data_AF-A0A409VKV0-F1
#
_entry.id   AF-A0A409VKV0-F1
#
_cell.length_a   1.000
_cell.length_b   1.000
_cell.length_c   1.000
_cell.angle_alpha   90.00
_cell.angle_beta   90.00
_cell.angle_gamma   90.00
#
_symmetry.space_group_name_H-M   'P 1'
#
loop_
_entity.id
_entity.type
_entity.pdbx_description
1 polymer ?
#
loop_
_entity_poly.entity_id
_entity_poly.type
_entity_poly.pdbx_seq_one_letter_code
_entity_poly.pdbx_strand_id
1 'polypeptide(L)'
;MAGALQNAKRDLPKIRDEDRESMLGSVFGVSGPVVIAENMIGAAMYELVRVGHHELVGEVIRIEADKATIQVYEETSGVTVGDPVLRTGKPLSVELGPGLMGNIVDGIQRPLRSIQDLSKSIYIPRGINTEALDRSIKWDFSPTNFKVGDHITGGDIFGRVYENSLVDNHKVMLSPRALGTITHIAEKGSYAVDDIVLETEFDGKTTKHTMMQLWPVRAPRPVKEKLTADYPLLTGQRILDALFPCVQGGTTAIPGAFGCGKTVISQALSKFSNSDIIVYVGCGERGNEMAEVLMEFPELTMEVGDRQEPIMKRTTLVANTSNMPVAAREASIYTGITLSEYFRDQGLNVSMMADSTSRWAEALREISGRLAEMPADSGYPAYLSTKLASFYERAGKVNCIGNPARQGTVSIVGAVSPPGGDFSDPVTSATLGIVQVFWGLDKKLAQRKHFPSVNWSLSYSKYTKVLEPHYETTEPGFVELRTKTKEILQKEEDLAEIVQLVGKSALGENDKITLEVARMLKDDFLQQNGMSEYDRYCPFYKTSGMLRNFVGFHDAAIKAVTQNDLTFSKVKDATADIMFKLSQMKFESPSQGKEAIKQKLDSLHAEIQDKFRQLADNSPGPAVELQNINDCTEENRVVMAEFDPTTHPHRRFNPLTNEYILVSPHRMKRPWLGQTEPPQTATLPAYDASCYLCPGNSRTSGERNPDYKATHTFENDFAAILPGPAPKAPGFSHPLMTVEPVHGACDVVIFHPRHDLAMARLAVEDIGRVIDEWIRIYEQRGSQDGIEYVQIFENKGSMMGCSNPHPHGQVWSLSVVPTIPARELQSLKNYALTTTTASEAPQGANGRPCLLCEYAHAEVSEPAGSGRVVVSNEHWVAVVPWWATWPFEILLLPYRRHIESINQLDEKEKVAFADILSRITRRYDNLFSCSFAYSMGIHQRPVPAKGSESADHENNFAHLHLHFEPPLLRSATVKKFLVGYEMMAESQRDLTPEKAAEQLRQCSEVHYLETTNIQ
;
A
#
# COMPACT_ATOMS: atom_id res chain seq x y z
N MET A 1 29.57 -50.52 -49.56
CA MET A 1 30.53 -50.11 -48.51
C MET A 1 29.74 -49.60 -47.31
N ALA A 2 29.61 -50.45 -46.29
CA ALA A 2 28.67 -50.34 -45.19
C ALA A 2 29.30 -49.72 -43.92
N GLY A 3 29.86 -48.51 -44.04
CA GLY A 3 30.63 -47.88 -42.96
C GLY A 3 30.26 -46.43 -42.59
N ALA A 4 29.28 -45.82 -43.26
CA ALA A 4 28.94 -44.41 -43.03
C ALA A 4 27.66 -44.19 -42.19
N LEU A 5 26.90 -45.25 -41.90
CA LEU A 5 25.59 -45.21 -41.23
C LEU A 5 25.65 -45.31 -39.69
N GLN A 6 26.84 -45.39 -39.09
CA GLN A 6 27.03 -45.45 -37.63
C GLN A 6 27.44 -44.11 -36.98
N ASN A 7 27.78 -43.07 -37.77
CA ASN A 7 28.42 -41.85 -37.25
C ASN A 7 27.47 -40.69 -36.90
N ALA A 8 26.16 -40.91 -36.83
CA ALA A 8 25.18 -39.86 -36.53
C ALA A 8 24.23 -40.20 -35.38
N LYS A 9 24.66 -41.04 -34.42
CA LYS A 9 24.05 -41.11 -33.06
C LYS A 9 24.44 -39.91 -32.17
N ARG A 10 24.99 -38.87 -32.78
CA ARG A 10 25.62 -37.71 -32.14
C ARG A 10 24.54 -36.75 -31.69
N ASP A 11 24.45 -36.50 -30.39
CA ASP A 11 24.65 -35.11 -29.96
C ASP A 11 25.03 -34.88 -28.49
N LEU A 12 25.14 -35.94 -27.67
CA LEU A 12 26.01 -35.91 -26.48
C LEU A 12 26.66 -37.30 -26.30
N PRO A 13 27.99 -37.40 -26.12
CA PRO A 13 28.63 -38.68 -25.85
C PRO A 13 28.11 -39.24 -24.53
N LYS A 14 27.63 -40.49 -24.55
CA LYS A 14 27.35 -41.25 -23.32
C LYS A 14 28.66 -41.86 -22.83
N ILE A 15 28.75 -42.16 -21.54
CA ILE A 15 29.94 -42.81 -20.96
C ILE A 15 30.25 -44.14 -21.66
N ARG A 16 29.21 -44.84 -22.16
CA ARG A 16 29.35 -46.09 -22.90
C ARG A 16 29.77 -45.93 -24.37
N ASP A 17 29.71 -44.73 -24.92
CA ASP A 17 29.96 -44.45 -26.34
C ASP A 17 31.37 -43.87 -26.59
N GLU A 18 32.14 -43.56 -25.54
CA GLU A 18 33.45 -42.89 -25.64
C GLU A 18 34.61 -43.82 -25.22
N ASP A 19 35.43 -44.22 -26.20
CA ASP A 19 36.57 -45.13 -25.99
C ASP A 19 37.85 -44.42 -25.49
N ARG A 20 37.84 -43.09 -25.32
CA ARG A 20 39.01 -42.30 -24.93
C ARG A 20 39.09 -42.06 -23.43
N GLU A 21 39.90 -42.85 -22.73
CA GLU A 21 40.19 -42.69 -21.29
C GLU A 21 40.62 -41.26 -20.91
N SER A 22 41.31 -40.54 -21.81
CA SER A 22 41.73 -39.16 -21.58
C SER A 22 40.58 -38.18 -21.34
N MET A 23 39.35 -38.50 -21.77
CA MET A 23 38.18 -37.61 -21.63
C MET A 23 37.45 -37.78 -20.30
N LEU A 24 37.79 -38.83 -19.54
CA LEU A 24 37.17 -39.18 -18.27
C LEU A 24 37.98 -38.65 -17.08
N GLY A 25 37.31 -37.95 -16.18
CA GLY A 25 37.78 -37.73 -14.81
C GLY A 25 37.14 -38.70 -13.83
N SER A 26 37.54 -38.61 -12.57
CA SER A 26 36.98 -39.40 -11.46
C SER A 26 36.49 -38.49 -10.35
N VAL A 27 35.35 -38.82 -9.73
CA VAL A 27 34.84 -38.07 -8.57
C VAL A 27 35.80 -38.26 -7.39
N PHE A 28 36.39 -37.16 -6.93
CA PHE A 28 37.25 -37.11 -5.74
C PHE A 28 36.45 -36.89 -4.45
N GLY A 29 35.40 -36.06 -4.51
CA GLY A 29 34.55 -35.79 -3.36
C GLY A 29 33.22 -35.15 -3.73
N VAL A 30 32.19 -35.36 -2.90
CA VAL A 30 30.83 -34.84 -3.11
C VAL A 30 30.39 -34.12 -1.85
N SER A 31 29.91 -32.88 -1.99
CA SER A 31 29.38 -32.05 -0.91
C SER A 31 28.10 -31.33 -1.37
N GLY A 32 26.95 -31.95 -1.12
CA GLY A 32 25.67 -31.46 -1.62
C GLY A 32 25.67 -31.38 -3.16
N PRO A 33 25.26 -30.26 -3.78
CA PRO A 33 25.22 -30.13 -5.24
C PRO A 33 26.60 -29.93 -5.89
N VAL A 34 27.66 -29.74 -5.09
CA VAL A 34 29.02 -29.53 -5.56
C VAL A 34 29.79 -30.85 -5.54
N VAL A 35 30.33 -31.22 -6.70
CA VAL A 35 31.16 -32.41 -6.90
C VAL A 35 32.56 -31.96 -7.31
N ILE A 36 33.58 -32.48 -6.66
CA ILE A 36 34.97 -32.25 -7.03
C ILE A 36 35.44 -33.49 -7.78
N ALA A 37 35.89 -33.33 -9.01
CA ALA A 37 36.46 -34.39 -9.83
C ALA A 37 37.96 -34.15 -10.05
N GLU A 38 38.76 -35.21 -9.98
CA GLU A 38 40.18 -35.23 -10.32
C GLU A 38 40.40 -35.80 -11.72
N ASN A 39 41.62 -35.70 -12.25
CA ASN A 39 41.96 -36.08 -13.63
C ASN A 39 41.20 -35.29 -14.70
N MET A 40 40.83 -34.04 -14.41
CA MET A 40 40.03 -33.18 -15.30
C MET A 40 40.88 -32.22 -16.14
N ILE A 41 42.13 -32.60 -16.45
CA ILE A 41 43.07 -31.75 -17.21
C ILE A 41 42.53 -31.51 -18.62
N GLY A 42 42.36 -30.24 -18.98
CA GLY A 42 41.78 -29.79 -20.25
C GLY A 42 40.28 -29.55 -20.22
N ALA A 43 39.64 -29.63 -19.04
CA ALA A 43 38.28 -29.11 -18.86
C ALA A 43 38.30 -27.58 -18.97
N ALA A 44 37.26 -27.00 -19.56
CA ALA A 44 37.07 -25.56 -19.64
C ALA A 44 36.12 -25.07 -18.53
N MET A 45 36.27 -23.80 -18.16
CA MET A 45 35.30 -23.13 -17.29
C MET A 45 33.93 -23.07 -17.98
N TYR A 46 32.86 -23.34 -17.22
CA TYR A 46 31.47 -23.44 -17.69
C TYR A 46 31.21 -24.56 -18.70
N GLU A 47 32.12 -25.54 -18.79
CA GLU A 47 31.90 -26.73 -19.61
C GLU A 47 30.86 -27.65 -18.97
N LEU A 48 29.99 -28.21 -19.79
CA LEU A 48 29.03 -29.22 -19.38
C LEU A 48 29.73 -30.59 -19.23
N VAL A 49 29.41 -31.30 -18.16
CA VAL A 49 29.97 -32.61 -17.83
C VAL A 49 28.85 -33.57 -17.45
N ARG A 50 29.11 -34.87 -17.58
CA ARG A 50 28.23 -35.95 -17.15
C ARG A 50 28.86 -36.66 -15.97
N VAL A 51 28.26 -36.54 -14.79
CA VAL A 51 28.81 -37.02 -13.51
C VAL A 51 28.11 -38.31 -13.10
N GLY A 52 28.89 -39.30 -12.68
CA GLY A 52 28.34 -40.54 -12.12
C GLY A 52 27.91 -41.54 -13.18
N HIS A 53 27.63 -42.77 -12.73
CA HIS A 53 27.09 -43.83 -13.59
C HIS A 53 25.70 -43.50 -14.17
N HIS A 54 24.97 -42.60 -13.53
CA HIS A 54 23.69 -42.09 -14.00
C HIS A 54 23.81 -40.91 -14.97
N GLU A 55 25.03 -40.46 -15.32
CA GLU A 55 25.26 -39.37 -16.28
C GLU A 55 24.52 -38.07 -15.93
N LEU A 56 24.56 -37.70 -14.64
CA LEU A 56 23.95 -36.47 -14.14
C LEU A 56 24.57 -35.26 -14.84
N VAL A 57 23.75 -34.32 -15.29
CA VAL A 57 24.22 -33.09 -15.93
C VAL A 57 24.89 -32.20 -14.88
N GLY A 58 26.12 -31.78 -15.12
CA GLY A 58 26.80 -30.77 -14.31
C GLY A 58 27.55 -29.75 -15.15
N GLU A 59 28.00 -28.68 -14.52
CA GLU A 59 28.79 -27.61 -15.14
C GLU A 59 30.04 -27.32 -14.31
N VAL A 60 31.20 -27.19 -14.96
CA VAL A 60 32.46 -26.85 -14.30
C VAL A 60 32.46 -25.37 -13.89
N ILE A 61 32.67 -25.08 -12.61
CA ILE A 61 32.61 -23.72 -12.06
C ILE A 61 33.93 -23.22 -11.50
N ARG A 62 34.88 -24.11 -11.17
CA ARG A 62 36.23 -23.75 -10.73
C ARG A 62 37.21 -24.84 -11.15
N ILE A 63 38.42 -24.45 -11.54
CA ILE A 63 39.49 -25.37 -11.91
C ILE A 63 40.72 -25.05 -11.07
N GLU A 64 41.23 -26.05 -10.36
CA GLU A 64 42.43 -25.99 -9.54
C GLU A 64 43.39 -27.11 -9.99
N ALA A 65 44.36 -26.76 -10.84
CA ALA A 65 45.29 -27.72 -11.44
C ALA A 65 44.57 -28.90 -12.14
N ASP A 66 44.64 -30.10 -11.58
CA ASP A 66 44.04 -31.34 -12.08
C ASP A 66 42.61 -31.58 -11.56
N LYS A 67 42.15 -30.78 -10.60
CA LYS A 67 40.83 -30.87 -9.99
C LYS A 67 39.87 -29.84 -10.57
N ALA A 68 38.68 -30.29 -10.93
CA ALA A 68 37.57 -29.44 -11.35
C ALA A 68 36.45 -29.51 -10.31
N THR A 69 35.99 -28.35 -9.86
CA THR A 69 34.77 -28.21 -9.07
C THR A 69 33.60 -28.08 -10.02
N ILE A 70 32.65 -28.99 -9.91
CA ILE A 70 31.50 -29.15 -10.78
C ILE A 70 30.24 -28.90 -9.96
N GLN A 71 29.35 -28.09 -10.50
CA GLN A 71 28.01 -27.90 -9.99
C GLN A 71 27.05 -28.81 -10.74
N VAL A 72 26.38 -29.71 -10.02
CA VAL A 72 25.45 -30.67 -10.62
C VAL A 72 24.03 -30.06 -10.66
N TYR A 73 23.38 -30.14 -11.81
CA TYR A 73 22.01 -29.65 -12.06
C TYR A 73 20.92 -30.61 -11.57
N GLU A 74 21.32 -31.77 -11.09
CA GLU A 74 20.49 -32.84 -10.56
C GLU A 74 20.87 -33.15 -9.10
N GLU A 75 20.06 -34.00 -8.45
CA GLU A 75 20.36 -34.45 -7.09
C GLU A 75 21.55 -35.43 -7.11
N THR A 76 22.59 -35.13 -6.34
CA THR A 76 23.85 -35.91 -6.24
C THR A 76 23.77 -37.10 -5.28
N SER A 77 22.59 -37.37 -4.71
CA SER A 77 22.37 -38.50 -3.81
C SER A 77 22.67 -39.82 -4.51
N GLY A 78 23.62 -40.59 -3.99
CA GLY A 78 24.05 -41.86 -4.58
C GLY A 78 25.24 -41.76 -5.55
N VAL A 79 25.80 -40.56 -5.78
CA VAL A 79 27.12 -40.41 -6.44
C VAL A 79 28.20 -40.82 -5.43
N THR A 80 29.11 -41.70 -5.83
CA THR A 80 30.21 -42.19 -4.98
C THR A 80 31.58 -41.70 -5.43
N VAL A 81 32.56 -41.72 -4.52
CA VAL A 81 33.96 -41.42 -4.85
C VAL A 81 34.48 -42.50 -5.78
N GLY A 82 35.15 -42.09 -6.87
CA GLY A 82 35.61 -42.97 -7.95
C GLY A 82 34.64 -43.08 -9.13
N ASP A 83 33.44 -42.52 -9.02
CA ASP A 83 32.50 -42.46 -10.14
C ASP A 83 33.11 -41.70 -11.34
N PRO A 84 32.84 -42.13 -12.59
CA PRO A 84 33.38 -41.47 -13.77
C PRO A 84 32.71 -40.10 -14.02
N VAL A 85 33.49 -39.16 -14.56
CA VAL A 85 33.01 -37.85 -15.02
C VAL A 85 33.41 -37.64 -16.46
N LEU A 86 32.44 -37.57 -17.37
CA LEU A 86 32.68 -37.37 -18.79
C LEU A 86 32.58 -35.89 -19.17
N ARG A 87 33.58 -35.41 -19.92
CA ARG A 87 33.67 -34.06 -20.45
C ARG A 87 33.01 -33.93 -21.82
N THR A 88 32.18 -32.92 -22.02
CA THR A 88 31.49 -32.72 -23.31
C THR A 88 32.21 -31.76 -24.27
N GLY A 89 33.15 -30.96 -23.76
CA GLY A 89 33.88 -29.92 -24.49
C GLY A 89 33.02 -28.72 -24.90
N LYS A 90 31.75 -28.66 -24.45
CA LYS A 90 30.79 -27.62 -24.83
C LYS A 90 30.17 -27.00 -23.56
N PRO A 91 29.89 -25.70 -23.57
CA PRO A 91 29.12 -25.08 -22.49
C PRO A 91 27.66 -25.49 -22.54
N LEU A 92 26.92 -25.22 -21.45
CA LEU A 92 25.46 -25.40 -21.43
C LEU A 92 24.82 -24.63 -22.60
N SER A 93 24.19 -25.39 -23.49
CA SER A 93 23.62 -24.90 -24.74
C SER A 93 22.20 -25.42 -24.89
N VAL A 94 21.36 -24.62 -25.53
CA VAL A 94 19.96 -24.93 -25.81
C VAL A 94 19.75 -25.17 -27.30
N GLU A 95 18.84 -26.08 -27.61
CA GLU A 95 18.37 -26.36 -28.97
C GLU A 95 17.32 -25.31 -29.37
N LEU A 96 17.56 -24.62 -30.48
CA LEU A 96 16.69 -23.58 -31.01
C LEU A 96 16.19 -24.00 -32.39
N GLY A 97 14.87 -24.12 -32.57
CA GLY A 97 14.27 -24.57 -33.82
C GLY A 97 12.74 -24.69 -33.72
N PRO A 98 12.08 -25.24 -34.74
CA PRO A 98 10.65 -25.53 -34.71
C PRO A 98 10.34 -26.64 -33.68
N GLY A 99 9.22 -26.52 -32.97
CA GLY A 99 8.81 -27.41 -31.88
C GLY A 99 9.02 -26.84 -30.47
N LEU A 100 9.40 -25.57 -30.36
CA LEU A 100 9.54 -24.86 -29.08
C LEU A 100 8.20 -24.28 -28.59
N MET A 101 7.29 -23.93 -29.50
CA MET A 101 6.00 -23.36 -29.16
C MET A 101 5.06 -24.41 -28.58
N GLY A 102 4.40 -24.10 -27.46
CA GLY A 102 3.51 -25.03 -26.77
C GLY A 102 4.23 -26.10 -25.97
N ASN A 103 5.57 -26.14 -26.01
CA ASN A 103 6.36 -27.09 -25.24
C ASN A 103 6.63 -26.57 -23.81
N ILE A 104 6.67 -27.50 -22.87
CA ILE A 104 6.94 -27.23 -21.44
C ILE A 104 8.25 -27.92 -21.10
N VAL A 105 9.27 -27.11 -20.82
CA VAL A 105 10.62 -27.60 -20.57
C VAL A 105 11.05 -27.32 -19.13
N ASP A 106 11.99 -28.11 -18.61
CA ASP A 106 12.64 -27.83 -17.33
C ASP A 106 13.79 -26.80 -17.46
N GLY A 107 14.51 -26.52 -16.37
CA GLY A 107 15.59 -25.52 -16.35
C GLY A 107 16.76 -25.81 -17.30
N ILE A 108 16.96 -27.07 -17.70
CA ILE A 108 18.00 -27.50 -18.66
C ILE A 108 17.39 -27.90 -20.02
N GLN A 109 16.18 -27.43 -20.30
CA GLN A 109 15.46 -27.58 -21.58
C GLN A 109 14.98 -29.00 -21.92
N ARG A 110 14.70 -29.86 -20.92
CA ARG A 110 14.09 -31.17 -21.17
C ARG A 110 12.55 -31.08 -21.16
N PRO A 111 11.84 -31.64 -22.16
CA PRO A 111 10.39 -31.59 -22.23
C PRO A 111 9.75 -32.48 -21.16
N LEU A 112 8.93 -31.90 -20.29
CA LEU A 112 8.31 -32.61 -19.17
C LEU A 112 7.34 -33.71 -19.63
N ARG A 113 6.63 -33.47 -20.74
CA ARG A 113 5.71 -34.45 -21.33
C ARG A 113 6.45 -35.70 -21.82
N SER A 114 7.55 -35.53 -22.54
CA SER A 114 8.35 -36.65 -23.03
C SER A 114 9.00 -37.43 -21.88
N ILE A 115 9.44 -36.74 -20.81
CA ILE A 115 9.92 -37.39 -19.58
C ILE A 115 8.82 -38.28 -18.97
N GLN A 116 7.59 -37.77 -18.88
CA GLN A 116 6.45 -38.52 -18.36
C GLN A 116 6.14 -39.75 -19.23
N ASP A 117 6.11 -39.59 -20.56
CA ASP A 117 5.82 -40.66 -21.50
C ASP A 117 6.88 -41.78 -21.48
N LEU A 118 8.17 -41.40 -21.38
CA LEU A 118 9.31 -42.33 -21.30
C LEU A 118 9.38 -43.05 -19.95
N SER A 119 9.23 -42.31 -18.85
CA SER A 119 9.36 -42.86 -17.49
C SER A 119 8.11 -43.59 -17.01
N LYS A 120 6.94 -43.30 -17.60
CA LYS A 120 5.61 -43.75 -17.13
C LYS A 120 5.39 -43.52 -15.64
N SER A 121 5.99 -42.44 -15.11
CA SER A 121 5.98 -42.07 -13.70
C SER A 121 5.57 -40.60 -13.56
N ILE A 122 5.11 -40.24 -12.36
CA ILE A 122 4.87 -38.84 -11.97
C ILE A 122 6.15 -38.13 -11.50
N TYR A 123 7.23 -38.89 -11.26
CA TYR A 123 8.52 -38.38 -10.81
C TYR A 123 9.50 -38.30 -11.97
N ILE A 124 10.33 -37.26 -11.97
CA ILE A 124 11.45 -37.11 -12.91
C ILE A 124 12.60 -38.02 -12.47
N PRO A 125 12.97 -39.06 -13.24
CA PRO A 125 14.08 -39.92 -12.89
C PRO A 125 15.41 -39.17 -12.99
N ARG A 126 16.36 -39.53 -12.13
CA ARG A 126 17.74 -39.00 -12.17
C ARG A 126 18.49 -39.54 -13.39
N GLY A 127 19.26 -38.69 -14.04
CA GLY A 127 20.05 -39.05 -15.22
C GLY A 127 19.22 -39.25 -16.48
N ILE A 128 17.93 -38.86 -16.48
CA ILE A 128 17.11 -39.00 -17.68
C ILE A 128 17.59 -38.02 -18.75
N ASN A 129 17.94 -38.59 -19.91
CA ASN A 129 18.39 -37.84 -21.06
C ASN A 129 17.32 -37.90 -22.17
N THR A 130 16.59 -36.81 -22.31
CA THR A 130 15.57 -36.61 -23.36
C THR A 130 16.03 -35.48 -24.27
N GLU A 131 15.76 -35.61 -25.56
CA GLU A 131 16.02 -34.55 -26.54
C GLU A 131 15.08 -33.36 -26.29
N ALA A 132 15.54 -32.13 -26.53
CA ALA A 132 14.77 -30.94 -26.24
C ALA A 132 13.65 -30.72 -27.28
N LEU A 133 13.98 -30.98 -28.55
CA LEU A 133 13.04 -30.99 -29.68
C LEU A 133 12.75 -32.43 -30.12
N ASP A 134 11.50 -32.71 -30.46
CA ASP A 134 11.08 -34.03 -30.92
C ASP A 134 11.51 -34.26 -32.38
N ARG A 135 12.43 -35.21 -32.58
CA ARG A 135 12.96 -35.59 -33.91
C ARG A 135 12.00 -36.45 -34.72
N SER A 136 10.96 -37.00 -34.11
CA SER A 136 9.95 -37.80 -34.82
C SER A 136 8.96 -36.94 -35.60
N ILE A 137 8.78 -35.67 -35.20
CA ILE A 137 7.87 -34.73 -35.83
C ILE A 137 8.50 -34.20 -37.11
N LYS A 138 7.76 -34.31 -38.21
CA LYS A 138 8.14 -33.73 -39.51
C LYS A 138 7.44 -32.40 -39.71
N TRP A 139 8.21 -31.41 -40.13
CA TRP A 139 7.79 -30.04 -40.34
C TRP A 139 7.81 -29.69 -41.83
N ASP A 140 6.81 -28.94 -42.28
CA ASP A 140 6.73 -28.48 -43.67
C ASP A 140 7.68 -27.30 -43.88
N PHE A 141 8.85 -27.60 -44.43
CA PHE A 141 9.88 -26.63 -44.76
C PHE A 141 9.63 -26.02 -46.14
N SER A 142 9.74 -24.71 -46.21
CA SER A 142 9.70 -23.94 -47.45
C SER A 142 10.96 -23.07 -47.58
N PRO A 143 11.85 -23.35 -48.55
CA PRO A 143 13.04 -22.52 -48.77
C PRO A 143 12.65 -21.11 -49.24
N THR A 144 13.48 -20.13 -48.87
CA THR A 144 13.35 -18.75 -49.38
C THR A 144 14.05 -18.60 -50.75
N ASN A 145 14.07 -17.39 -51.33
CA ASN A 145 14.57 -17.11 -52.69
C ASN A 145 16.09 -17.30 -52.91
N PHE A 146 16.80 -18.00 -52.02
CA PHE A 146 18.21 -18.32 -52.18
C PHE A 146 18.42 -19.43 -53.21
N LYS A 147 19.47 -19.29 -54.02
CA LYS A 147 19.91 -20.29 -55.00
C LYS A 147 21.27 -20.86 -54.61
N VAL A 148 21.57 -22.04 -55.16
CA VAL A 148 22.92 -22.61 -55.08
C VAL A 148 23.90 -21.64 -55.74
N GLY A 149 24.97 -21.30 -55.04
CA GLY A 149 25.96 -20.31 -55.43
C GLY A 149 25.78 -18.93 -54.79
N ASP A 150 24.67 -18.65 -54.11
CA ASP A 150 24.48 -17.39 -53.41
C ASP A 150 25.31 -17.34 -52.11
N HIS A 151 25.76 -16.14 -51.73
CA HIS A 151 26.42 -15.91 -50.45
C HIS A 151 25.40 -15.73 -49.34
N ILE A 152 25.62 -16.42 -48.22
CA ILE A 152 24.79 -16.36 -47.02
C ILE A 152 25.65 -16.04 -45.80
N THR A 153 25.10 -15.25 -44.88
CA THR A 153 25.75 -14.89 -43.62
C THR A 153 24.91 -15.24 -42.40
N GLY A 154 25.51 -15.16 -41.22
CA GLY A 154 24.88 -15.52 -39.96
C GLY A 154 23.62 -14.69 -39.70
N GLY A 155 22.53 -15.37 -39.36
CA GLY A 155 21.22 -14.74 -39.17
C GLY A 155 20.39 -14.57 -40.44
N ASP A 156 20.87 -14.94 -41.62
CA ASP A 156 20.05 -14.94 -42.84
C ASP A 156 18.94 -15.99 -42.73
N ILE A 157 17.73 -15.62 -43.16
CA ILE A 157 16.57 -16.54 -43.17
C ILE A 157 16.62 -17.34 -44.45
N PHE A 158 17.00 -18.61 -44.37
CA PHE A 158 17.09 -19.48 -45.55
C PHE A 158 15.81 -20.29 -45.79
N GLY A 159 14.94 -20.43 -44.79
CA GLY A 159 13.63 -21.08 -44.97
C GLY A 159 12.61 -20.73 -43.91
N ARG A 160 11.39 -21.21 -44.13
CA ARG A 160 10.21 -20.96 -43.31
C ARG A 160 9.49 -22.27 -43.03
N VAL A 161 9.08 -22.45 -41.79
CA VAL A 161 8.37 -23.63 -41.30
C VAL A 161 7.04 -23.21 -40.71
N TYR A 162 5.98 -23.93 -41.05
CA TYR A 162 4.69 -23.79 -40.37
C TYR A 162 4.75 -24.57 -39.06
N GLU A 163 4.76 -23.87 -37.92
CA GLU A 163 4.78 -24.51 -36.60
C GLU A 163 3.36 -24.69 -36.07
N ASN A 164 2.61 -23.59 -35.92
CA ASN A 164 1.27 -23.56 -35.36
C ASN A 164 0.37 -22.58 -36.12
N SER A 165 -0.93 -22.57 -35.82
CA SER A 165 -1.86 -21.60 -36.42
C SER A 165 -1.59 -20.14 -36.04
N LEU A 166 -0.98 -19.88 -34.88
CA LEU A 166 -0.52 -18.54 -34.45
C LEU A 166 0.90 -18.21 -34.92
N VAL A 167 1.74 -19.22 -35.12
CA VAL A 167 3.13 -19.09 -35.59
C VAL A 167 3.22 -19.84 -36.91
N ASP A 168 2.63 -19.24 -37.94
CA ASP A 168 2.49 -19.82 -39.28
C ASP A 168 3.82 -19.76 -40.08
N ASN A 169 4.73 -18.89 -39.66
CA ASN A 169 5.98 -18.62 -40.31
C ASN A 169 7.14 -18.58 -39.31
N HIS A 170 7.52 -19.75 -38.80
CA HIS A 170 8.75 -19.92 -38.03
C HIS A 170 9.94 -19.76 -38.98
N LYS A 171 10.72 -18.70 -38.79
CA LYS A 171 11.83 -18.36 -39.69
C LYS A 171 13.07 -19.16 -39.29
N VAL A 172 13.52 -20.07 -40.16
CA VAL A 172 14.74 -20.84 -39.97
C VAL A 172 15.93 -19.98 -40.41
N MET A 173 16.80 -19.68 -39.45
CA MET A 173 17.93 -18.76 -39.60
C MET A 173 19.26 -19.50 -39.55
N LEU A 174 20.23 -19.06 -40.35
CA LEU A 174 21.59 -19.56 -40.26
C LEU A 174 22.21 -19.18 -38.90
N SER A 175 23.00 -20.08 -38.31
CA SER A 175 23.69 -19.82 -37.04
C SER A 175 24.54 -18.54 -37.15
N PRO A 176 24.53 -17.64 -36.14
CA PRO A 176 25.21 -16.34 -36.22
C PRO A 176 26.70 -16.36 -36.56
N ARG A 177 27.39 -17.46 -36.27
CA ARG A 177 28.83 -17.62 -36.54
C ARG A 177 29.14 -18.26 -37.90
N ALA A 178 28.11 -18.76 -38.59
CA ALA A 178 28.27 -19.39 -39.89
C ALA A 178 28.12 -18.36 -41.01
N LEU A 179 28.95 -18.52 -42.04
CA LEU A 179 28.93 -17.73 -43.27
C LEU A 179 29.53 -18.59 -44.38
N GLY A 180 29.14 -18.35 -45.62
CA GLY A 180 29.66 -19.11 -46.75
C GLY A 180 28.82 -18.96 -48.01
N THR A 181 29.15 -19.78 -49.00
CA THR A 181 28.41 -19.87 -50.27
C THR A 181 27.57 -21.14 -50.27
N ILE A 182 26.30 -21.06 -50.69
CA ILE A 182 25.37 -22.19 -50.65
C ILE A 182 25.78 -23.23 -51.69
N THR A 183 26.05 -24.47 -51.26
CA THR A 183 26.35 -25.60 -52.17
C THR A 183 25.12 -26.47 -52.41
N HIS A 184 24.24 -26.58 -51.41
CA HIS A 184 23.01 -27.34 -51.49
C HIS A 184 21.94 -26.72 -50.58
N ILE A 185 20.72 -26.61 -51.09
CA ILE A 185 19.54 -26.20 -50.32
C ILE A 185 18.42 -27.22 -50.58
N ALA A 186 17.76 -27.67 -49.51
CA ALA A 186 16.67 -28.62 -49.61
C ALA A 186 15.44 -28.01 -50.30
N GLU A 187 14.72 -28.83 -51.08
CA GLU A 187 13.48 -28.44 -51.73
C GLU A 187 12.33 -28.28 -50.71
N LYS A 188 11.19 -27.74 -51.16
CA LYS A 188 9.99 -27.66 -50.32
C LYS A 188 9.48 -29.07 -50.00
N GLY A 189 9.35 -29.41 -48.73
CA GLY A 189 8.92 -30.74 -48.30
C GLY A 189 8.81 -30.88 -46.79
N SER A 190 8.48 -32.08 -46.31
CA SER A 190 8.37 -32.38 -44.88
C SER A 190 9.65 -33.03 -44.36
N TYR A 191 10.34 -32.35 -43.45
CA TYR A 191 11.65 -32.75 -42.91
C TYR A 191 11.61 -32.83 -41.38
N ALA A 192 12.42 -33.70 -40.80
CA ALA A 192 12.67 -33.71 -39.36
C ALA A 192 13.64 -32.58 -38.97
N VAL A 193 13.68 -32.23 -37.69
CA VAL A 193 14.49 -31.11 -37.18
C VAL A 193 16.00 -31.33 -37.39
N ASP A 194 16.44 -32.59 -37.41
CA ASP A 194 17.82 -33.05 -37.59
C ASP A 194 18.21 -33.31 -39.05
N ASP A 195 17.25 -33.28 -39.98
CA ASP A 195 17.55 -33.42 -41.41
C ASP A 195 18.40 -32.24 -41.90
N ILE A 196 19.35 -32.52 -42.80
CA ILE A 196 20.23 -31.51 -43.38
C ILE A 196 19.43 -30.70 -44.41
N VAL A 197 19.26 -29.41 -44.15
CA VAL A 197 18.44 -28.52 -44.97
C VAL A 197 19.30 -27.58 -45.82
N LEU A 198 20.52 -27.26 -45.36
CA LEU A 198 21.42 -26.34 -46.03
C LEU A 198 22.88 -26.79 -45.88
N GLU A 199 23.64 -26.75 -46.97
CA GLU A 199 25.10 -26.92 -46.95
C GLU A 199 25.76 -25.65 -47.48
N THR A 200 26.80 -25.19 -46.78
CA THR A 200 27.55 -23.97 -47.13
C THR A 200 29.04 -24.24 -47.16
N GLU A 201 29.74 -23.70 -48.15
CA GLU A 201 31.20 -23.77 -48.28
C GLU A 201 31.85 -22.44 -47.92
N PHE A 202 32.85 -22.49 -47.05
CA PHE A 202 33.71 -21.35 -46.70
C PHE A 202 35.15 -21.82 -46.51
N ASP A 203 36.12 -21.13 -47.12
CA ASP A 203 37.55 -21.49 -47.09
C ASP A 203 37.84 -22.98 -47.39
N GLY A 204 37.13 -23.55 -48.37
CA GLY A 204 37.29 -24.95 -48.79
C GLY A 204 36.77 -25.99 -47.78
N LYS A 205 36.04 -25.57 -46.74
CA LYS A 205 35.35 -26.45 -45.80
C LYS A 205 33.84 -26.35 -45.97
N THR A 206 33.20 -27.50 -46.23
CA THR A 206 31.73 -27.63 -46.28
C THR A 206 31.16 -27.82 -44.88
N THR A 207 30.25 -26.96 -44.48
CA THR A 207 29.50 -27.05 -43.22
C THR A 207 28.03 -27.39 -43.51
N LYS A 208 27.45 -28.23 -42.66
CA LYS A 208 26.07 -28.72 -42.80
C LYS A 208 25.20 -28.06 -41.73
N HIS A 209 24.03 -27.59 -42.13
CA HIS A 209 23.07 -26.91 -41.27
C HIS A 209 21.71 -27.62 -41.35
N THR A 210 21.11 -27.80 -40.19
CA THR A 210 19.77 -28.39 -40.01
C THR A 210 18.76 -27.28 -39.67
N MET A 211 17.51 -27.64 -39.35
CA MET A 211 16.53 -26.65 -38.89
C MET A 211 16.78 -26.21 -37.44
N MET A 212 17.48 -27.02 -36.65
CA MET A 212 17.91 -26.67 -35.30
C MET A 212 19.30 -26.05 -35.27
N GLN A 213 19.50 -25.13 -34.33
CA GLN A 213 20.82 -24.62 -33.98
C GLN A 213 21.05 -24.77 -32.47
N LEU A 214 22.29 -25.07 -32.09
CA LEU A 214 22.72 -25.08 -30.70
C LEU A 214 23.30 -23.72 -30.34
N TRP A 215 22.84 -23.12 -29.24
CA TRP A 215 23.37 -21.85 -28.75
C TRP A 215 23.67 -21.87 -27.24
N PRO A 216 24.85 -21.39 -26.80
CA PRO A 216 25.21 -21.33 -25.39
C PRO A 216 24.34 -20.32 -24.62
N VAL A 217 23.75 -20.74 -23.50
CA VAL A 217 22.76 -19.93 -22.76
C VAL A 217 23.35 -18.70 -22.07
N ARG A 218 24.64 -18.78 -21.70
CA ARG A 218 25.37 -17.70 -21.03
C ARG A 218 25.88 -16.63 -22.00
N ALA A 219 25.90 -16.91 -23.32
CA ALA A 219 26.30 -15.93 -24.31
C ALA A 219 25.08 -15.23 -24.92
N PRO A 220 24.99 -13.89 -24.89
CA PRO A 220 23.91 -13.18 -25.56
C PRO A 220 23.98 -13.39 -27.07
N ARG A 221 22.84 -13.53 -27.73
CA ARG A 221 22.78 -13.64 -29.19
C ARG A 221 23.19 -12.31 -29.84
N PRO A 222 24.08 -12.33 -30.84
CA PRO A 222 24.60 -11.12 -31.47
C PRO A 222 23.51 -10.38 -32.26
N VAL A 223 23.57 -9.06 -32.22
CA VAL A 223 22.64 -8.15 -32.91
C VAL A 223 23.42 -7.14 -33.74
N LYS A 224 22.78 -6.55 -34.76
CA LYS A 224 23.42 -5.57 -35.64
C LYS A 224 23.63 -4.23 -34.91
N GLU A 225 22.56 -3.72 -34.31
CA GLU A 225 22.57 -2.50 -33.50
C GLU A 225 21.39 -2.51 -32.52
N LYS A 226 21.57 -1.86 -31.36
CA LYS A 226 20.49 -1.60 -30.40
C LYS A 226 19.78 -0.30 -30.76
N LEU A 227 18.45 -0.32 -30.76
CA LEU A 227 17.61 0.82 -31.05
C LEU A 227 16.91 1.30 -29.78
N THR A 228 16.48 2.56 -29.77
CA THR A 228 15.60 3.07 -28.73
C THR A 228 14.18 2.50 -28.92
N ALA A 229 13.59 1.99 -27.85
CA ALA A 229 12.23 1.46 -27.85
C ALA A 229 11.21 2.60 -27.76
N ASP A 230 10.41 2.77 -28.81
CA ASP A 230 9.46 3.86 -29.06
C ASP A 230 7.99 3.40 -29.06
N TYR A 231 7.74 2.09 -28.99
CA TYR A 231 6.40 1.52 -29.05
C TYR A 231 5.98 0.93 -27.69
N PRO A 232 4.76 1.21 -27.17
CA PRO A 232 4.34 0.77 -25.85
C PRO A 232 4.01 -0.72 -25.82
N LEU A 233 4.37 -1.37 -24.71
CA LEU A 233 3.91 -2.71 -24.36
C LEU A 233 2.57 -2.55 -23.64
N LEU A 234 1.47 -2.86 -24.33
CA LEU A 234 0.13 -2.81 -23.75
C LEU A 234 -0.07 -4.04 -22.86
N THR A 235 -0.36 -3.82 -21.60
CA THR A 235 -0.59 -4.87 -20.60
C THR A 235 -2.07 -5.23 -20.46
N GLY A 236 -2.95 -4.32 -20.87
CA GLY A 236 -4.39 -4.43 -20.67
C GLY A 236 -4.88 -3.95 -19.30
N GLN A 237 -3.96 -3.55 -18.42
CA GLN A 237 -4.26 -3.00 -17.10
C GLN A 237 -4.18 -1.47 -17.16
N ARG A 238 -5.25 -0.78 -16.73
CA ARG A 238 -5.36 0.68 -16.80
C ARG A 238 -4.23 1.40 -16.08
N ILE A 239 -3.92 1.00 -14.85
CA ILE A 239 -2.86 1.63 -14.05
C ILE A 239 -1.46 1.46 -14.67
N LEU A 240 -1.17 0.28 -15.24
CA LEU A 240 0.12 -0.03 -15.83
C LEU A 240 0.29 0.69 -17.17
N ASP A 241 -0.74 0.65 -18.02
CA ASP A 241 -0.68 1.25 -19.35
C ASP A 241 -0.77 2.78 -19.30
N ALA A 242 -1.42 3.35 -18.27
CA ALA A 242 -1.58 4.80 -18.15
C ALA A 242 -0.49 5.49 -17.31
N LEU A 243 -0.32 5.09 -16.04
CA LEU A 243 0.54 5.82 -15.10
C LEU A 243 2.02 5.39 -15.19
N PHE A 244 2.26 4.11 -15.42
CA PHE A 244 3.60 3.49 -15.40
C PHE A 244 3.86 2.62 -16.63
N PRO A 245 3.77 3.19 -17.85
CA PRO A 245 3.83 2.42 -19.08
C PRO A 245 5.19 1.74 -19.25
N CYS A 246 5.17 0.52 -19.80
CA CYS A 246 6.32 -0.18 -20.32
C CYS A 246 6.37 -0.07 -21.85
N VAL A 247 7.55 -0.25 -22.43
CA VAL A 247 7.78 -0.28 -23.88
C VAL A 247 8.10 -1.70 -24.34
N GLN A 248 7.85 -1.99 -25.62
CA GLN A 248 8.32 -3.23 -26.24
C GLN A 248 9.85 -3.17 -26.38
N GLY A 249 10.54 -4.05 -25.65
CA GLY A 249 11.99 -3.97 -25.46
C GLY A 249 12.40 -3.37 -24.11
N GLY A 250 11.44 -3.03 -23.25
CA GLY A 250 11.70 -2.42 -21.95
C GLY A 250 12.04 -3.42 -20.85
N THR A 251 12.61 -2.91 -19.75
CA THR A 251 12.86 -3.66 -18.52
C THR A 251 11.92 -3.21 -17.40
N THR A 252 11.19 -4.17 -16.83
CA THR A 252 10.22 -3.94 -15.76
C THR A 252 10.49 -4.86 -14.58
N ALA A 253 10.41 -4.31 -13.36
CA ALA A 253 10.37 -5.11 -12.14
C ALA A 253 9.02 -4.97 -11.43
N ILE A 254 8.51 -6.09 -10.94
CA ILE A 254 7.30 -6.19 -10.11
C ILE A 254 7.70 -6.71 -8.73
N PRO A 255 8.17 -5.85 -7.80
CA PRO A 255 8.34 -6.29 -6.43
C PRO A 255 7.00 -6.32 -5.70
N GLY A 256 6.89 -7.26 -4.77
CA GLY A 256 5.78 -7.30 -3.85
C GLY A 256 5.87 -8.47 -2.90
N ALA A 257 5.19 -8.36 -1.76
CA ALA A 257 5.03 -9.49 -0.86
C ALA A 257 4.27 -10.66 -1.53
N PHE A 258 4.32 -11.82 -0.90
CA PHE A 258 3.50 -12.97 -1.32
C PHE A 258 2.02 -12.63 -1.21
N GLY A 259 1.22 -13.03 -2.21
CA GLY A 259 -0.22 -12.77 -2.24
C GLY A 259 -0.66 -11.37 -2.70
N CYS A 260 0.27 -10.49 -3.12
CA CYS A 260 -0.09 -9.18 -3.66
C CYS A 260 -0.62 -9.20 -5.11
N GLY A 261 -0.60 -10.35 -5.79
CA GLY A 261 -1.10 -10.48 -7.17
C GLY A 261 -0.02 -10.38 -8.26
N LYS A 262 1.25 -10.69 -7.96
CA LYS A 262 2.34 -10.72 -8.96
C LYS A 262 2.03 -11.66 -10.14
N THR A 263 1.72 -12.91 -9.83
CA THR A 263 1.39 -13.95 -10.82
C THR A 263 0.15 -13.58 -11.64
N VAL A 264 -0.84 -12.92 -11.02
CA VAL A 264 -2.03 -12.42 -11.73
C VAL A 264 -1.66 -11.37 -12.79
N ILE A 265 -0.74 -10.45 -12.47
CA ILE A 265 -0.22 -9.47 -13.44
C ILE A 265 0.58 -10.17 -14.56
N SER A 266 1.47 -11.10 -14.20
CA SER A 266 2.24 -11.89 -15.19
C SER A 266 1.33 -12.68 -16.13
N GLN A 267 0.25 -13.25 -15.61
CA GLN A 267 -0.74 -13.98 -16.39
C GLN A 267 -1.56 -13.05 -17.28
N ALA A 268 -2.02 -11.91 -16.75
CA ALA A 268 -2.73 -10.90 -17.55
C ALA A 268 -1.85 -10.38 -18.70
N LEU A 269 -0.57 -10.13 -18.45
CA LEU A 269 0.40 -9.74 -19.46
C LEU A 269 0.59 -10.84 -20.52
N SER A 270 0.62 -12.11 -20.13
CA SER A 270 0.72 -13.25 -21.06
C SER A 270 -0.50 -13.36 -21.97
N LYS A 271 -1.68 -13.08 -21.42
CA LYS A 271 -2.97 -13.14 -22.13
C LYS A 271 -3.13 -11.99 -23.11
N PHE A 272 -3.00 -10.76 -22.61
CA PHE A 272 -3.51 -9.57 -23.28
C PHE A 272 -2.43 -8.68 -23.88
N SER A 273 -1.15 -9.05 -23.74
CA SER A 273 -0.10 -8.25 -24.34
C SER A 273 -0.12 -8.27 -25.86
N ASN A 274 0.29 -7.15 -26.43
CA ASN A 274 0.54 -6.97 -27.86
C ASN A 274 1.88 -7.59 -28.31
N SER A 275 2.39 -8.58 -27.58
CA SER A 275 3.59 -9.35 -27.95
C SER A 275 3.20 -10.56 -28.80
N ASP A 276 4.05 -10.89 -29.77
CA ASP A 276 3.83 -12.01 -30.68
C ASP A 276 4.06 -13.34 -29.96
N ILE A 277 5.11 -13.40 -29.12
CA ILE A 277 5.53 -14.60 -28.40
C ILE A 277 5.74 -14.29 -26.92
N ILE A 278 5.32 -15.23 -26.07
CA ILE A 278 5.50 -15.17 -24.63
C ILE A 278 6.46 -16.28 -24.18
N VAL A 279 7.46 -15.92 -23.38
CA VAL A 279 8.32 -16.88 -22.70
C VAL A 279 8.15 -16.71 -21.21
N TYR A 280 7.57 -17.71 -20.55
CA TYR A 280 7.36 -17.67 -19.11
C TYR A 280 8.36 -18.60 -18.42
N VAL A 281 9.13 -18.06 -17.49
CA VAL A 281 10.10 -18.80 -16.70
C VAL A 281 9.66 -18.82 -15.24
N GLY A 282 9.24 -20.00 -14.79
CA GLY A 282 9.03 -20.31 -13.39
C GLY A 282 10.36 -20.67 -12.73
N CYS A 283 10.93 -19.80 -11.91
CA CYS A 283 12.17 -20.00 -11.18
C CYS A 283 11.90 -20.12 -9.68
N GLY A 284 11.91 -21.35 -9.17
CA GLY A 284 11.79 -21.64 -7.74
C GLY A 284 10.39 -21.42 -7.18
N GLU A 285 9.36 -21.41 -8.03
CA GLU A 285 7.96 -21.25 -7.65
C GLU A 285 7.40 -22.52 -7.01
N ARG A 286 6.28 -22.38 -6.29
CA ARG A 286 5.64 -23.55 -5.68
C ARG A 286 5.07 -24.45 -6.78
N GLY A 287 5.12 -25.76 -6.54
CA GLY A 287 4.58 -26.74 -7.49
C GLY A 287 3.10 -26.49 -7.83
N ASN A 288 2.31 -26.02 -6.85
CA ASN A 288 0.89 -25.70 -7.06
C ASN A 288 0.70 -24.47 -7.97
N GLU A 289 1.50 -23.42 -7.81
CA GLU A 289 1.43 -22.21 -8.64
C GLU A 289 1.81 -22.53 -10.09
N MET A 290 2.84 -23.36 -10.29
CA MET A 290 3.18 -23.86 -11.63
C MET A 290 2.10 -24.79 -12.20
N ALA A 291 1.48 -25.65 -11.38
CA ALA A 291 0.41 -26.52 -11.85
C ALA A 291 -0.85 -25.72 -12.28
N GLU A 292 -1.21 -24.68 -11.53
CA GLU A 292 -2.29 -23.75 -11.87
C GLU A 292 -2.02 -23.07 -13.23
N VAL A 293 -0.82 -22.54 -13.44
CA VAL A 293 -0.38 -21.99 -14.73
C VAL A 293 -0.52 -23.02 -15.86
N LEU A 294 -0.09 -24.26 -15.62
CA LEU A 294 -0.16 -25.32 -16.62
C LEU A 294 -1.58 -25.81 -16.93
N MET A 295 -2.51 -25.72 -15.98
CA MET A 295 -3.92 -26.05 -16.18
C MET A 295 -4.67 -24.92 -16.88
N GLU A 296 -4.43 -23.67 -16.50
CA GLU A 296 -5.17 -22.53 -17.04
C GLU A 296 -4.70 -22.11 -18.44
N PHE A 297 -3.40 -22.15 -18.72
CA PHE A 297 -2.84 -21.66 -20.00
C PHE A 297 -3.43 -22.34 -21.24
N PRO A 298 -3.66 -23.67 -21.26
CA PRO A 298 -4.33 -24.33 -22.37
C PRO A 298 -5.81 -23.97 -22.55
N GLU A 299 -6.52 -23.64 -21.47
CA GLU A 299 -7.95 -23.28 -21.51
C GLU A 299 -8.18 -21.85 -22.02
N LEU A 300 -7.17 -21.01 -21.91
CA LEU A 300 -7.23 -19.62 -22.29
C LEU A 300 -7.08 -19.44 -23.80
N THR A 301 -8.08 -18.80 -24.41
CA THR A 301 -8.09 -18.48 -25.84
C THR A 301 -7.96 -16.98 -26.09
N MET A 302 -7.44 -16.64 -27.27
CA MET A 302 -7.34 -15.29 -27.79
C MET A 302 -8.00 -15.20 -29.17
N GLU A 303 -8.58 -14.04 -29.48
CA GLU A 303 -9.10 -13.73 -30.81
C GLU A 303 -7.98 -13.17 -31.69
N VAL A 304 -7.66 -13.89 -32.76
CA VAL A 304 -6.74 -13.42 -33.80
C VAL A 304 -7.49 -13.45 -35.12
N GLY A 305 -7.88 -12.26 -35.60
CA GLY A 305 -8.81 -12.13 -36.72
C GLY A 305 -10.17 -12.76 -36.37
N ASP A 306 -10.65 -13.66 -37.22
CA ASP A 306 -11.94 -14.35 -37.04
C ASP A 306 -11.82 -15.70 -36.28
N ARG A 307 -10.66 -16.02 -35.72
CA ARG A 307 -10.37 -17.32 -35.09
C ARG A 307 -10.05 -17.19 -33.61
N GLN A 308 -10.57 -18.13 -32.84
CA GLN A 308 -10.24 -18.34 -31.42
C GLN A 308 -9.14 -19.40 -31.32
N GLU A 309 -7.99 -19.03 -30.76
CA GLU A 309 -6.83 -19.90 -30.65
C GLU A 309 -6.27 -19.90 -29.22
N PRO A 310 -5.80 -21.05 -28.69
CA PRO A 310 -5.26 -21.12 -27.34
C PRO A 310 -3.92 -20.38 -27.23
N ILE A 311 -3.71 -19.67 -26.14
CA ILE A 311 -2.48 -18.88 -25.90
C ILE A 311 -1.22 -19.75 -25.82
N MET A 312 -1.39 -21.03 -25.48
CA MET A 312 -0.30 -21.99 -25.38
C MET A 312 0.45 -22.17 -26.72
N LYS A 313 -0.22 -21.98 -27.86
CA LYS A 313 0.39 -22.08 -29.20
C LYS A 313 1.44 -21.01 -29.52
N ARG A 314 1.47 -19.91 -28.76
CA ARG A 314 2.47 -18.82 -28.87
C ARG A 314 3.33 -18.64 -27.62
N THR A 315 3.24 -19.60 -26.68
CA THR A 315 3.90 -19.53 -25.38
C THR A 315 4.87 -20.69 -25.22
N THR A 316 6.07 -20.42 -24.71
CA THR A 316 7.00 -21.45 -24.24
C THR A 316 7.16 -21.32 -22.73
N LEU A 317 6.97 -22.43 -22.01
CA LEU A 317 7.04 -22.46 -20.55
C LEU A 317 8.32 -23.17 -20.10
N VAL A 318 9.13 -22.48 -19.29
CA VAL A 318 10.28 -23.06 -18.58
C VAL A 318 9.89 -23.23 -17.12
N ALA A 319 9.60 -24.47 -16.73
CA ALA A 319 9.11 -24.82 -15.41
C ALA A 319 10.24 -25.32 -14.52
N ASN A 320 10.63 -24.52 -13.52
CA ASN A 320 11.56 -24.94 -12.48
C ASN A 320 10.94 -24.71 -11.09
N THR A 321 10.47 -25.78 -10.46
CA THR A 321 9.82 -25.70 -9.14
C THR A 321 10.83 -25.53 -8.00
N SER A 322 10.35 -25.14 -6.82
CA SER A 322 11.19 -25.05 -5.61
C SER A 322 11.81 -26.39 -5.18
N ASN A 323 11.20 -27.53 -5.55
CA ASN A 323 11.74 -28.86 -5.28
C ASN A 323 12.84 -29.28 -6.27
N MET A 324 12.98 -28.58 -7.41
CA MET A 324 14.06 -28.84 -8.35
C MET A 324 15.39 -28.28 -7.83
N PRO A 325 16.53 -28.86 -8.27
CA PRO A 325 17.86 -28.46 -7.80
C PRO A 325 18.16 -26.97 -7.97
N VAL A 326 18.95 -26.46 -7.04
CA VAL A 326 19.28 -25.02 -6.93
C VAL A 326 20.00 -24.51 -8.18
N ALA A 327 20.90 -25.32 -8.75
CA ALA A 327 21.61 -24.99 -9.97
C ALA A 327 20.66 -24.83 -11.17
N ALA A 328 19.60 -25.64 -11.25
CA ALA A 328 18.64 -25.58 -12.35
C ALA A 328 17.82 -24.28 -12.34
N ARG A 329 17.69 -23.62 -11.18
CA ARG A 329 17.09 -22.27 -11.05
C ARG A 329 17.92 -21.19 -11.76
N GLU A 330 19.25 -21.26 -11.65
CA GLU A 330 20.12 -20.34 -12.40
C GLU A 330 20.04 -20.64 -13.90
N ALA A 331 20.09 -21.92 -14.28
CA ALA A 331 20.02 -22.32 -15.68
C ALA A 331 18.68 -21.92 -16.34
N SER A 332 17.55 -22.03 -15.64
CA SER A 332 16.23 -21.75 -16.21
C SER A 332 16.08 -20.31 -16.69
N ILE A 333 16.62 -19.34 -15.96
CA ILE A 333 16.63 -17.92 -16.34
C ILE A 333 17.44 -17.71 -17.62
N TYR A 334 18.63 -18.30 -17.72
CA TYR A 334 19.48 -18.19 -18.92
C TYR A 334 18.89 -18.92 -20.13
N THR A 335 18.24 -20.07 -19.91
CA THR A 335 17.50 -20.81 -20.93
C THR A 335 16.37 -19.95 -21.49
N GLY A 336 15.51 -19.40 -20.62
CA GLY A 336 14.37 -18.57 -21.04
C GLY A 336 14.76 -17.29 -21.77
N ILE A 337 15.81 -16.58 -21.33
CA ILE A 337 16.26 -15.38 -22.05
C ILE A 337 16.86 -15.73 -23.41
N THR A 338 17.54 -16.88 -23.54
CA THR A 338 18.12 -17.33 -24.81
C THR A 338 17.04 -17.73 -25.80
N LEU A 339 15.97 -18.39 -25.33
CA LEU A 339 14.76 -18.64 -26.12
C LEU A 339 14.11 -17.32 -26.56
N SER A 340 14.03 -16.34 -25.67
CA SER A 340 13.46 -15.03 -25.97
C SER A 340 14.27 -14.28 -27.04
N GLU A 341 15.60 -14.29 -26.94
CA GLU A 341 16.49 -13.71 -27.94
C GLU A 341 16.41 -14.43 -29.29
N TYR A 342 16.19 -15.74 -29.29
CA TYR A 342 16.01 -16.50 -30.53
C TYR A 342 14.78 -16.03 -31.31
N PHE A 343 13.64 -15.87 -30.63
CA PHE A 343 12.42 -15.38 -31.25
C PHE A 343 12.51 -13.89 -31.63
N ARG A 344 13.22 -13.08 -30.84
CA ARG A 344 13.58 -11.70 -31.20
C ARG A 344 14.36 -11.66 -32.51
N ASP A 345 15.33 -12.55 -32.67
CA ASP A 345 16.16 -12.61 -33.88
C ASP A 345 15.35 -13.00 -35.12
N GLN A 346 14.15 -13.57 -34.98
CA GLN A 346 13.20 -13.79 -36.08
C GLN A 346 12.47 -12.50 -36.50
N GLY A 347 12.70 -11.38 -35.80
CA GLY A 347 12.00 -10.11 -35.99
C GLY A 347 10.61 -10.09 -35.38
N LEU A 348 10.42 -10.79 -34.25
CA LEU A 348 9.18 -10.82 -33.49
C LEU A 348 9.32 -10.02 -32.19
N ASN A 349 8.18 -9.58 -31.65
CA ASN A 349 8.11 -8.91 -30.37
C ASN A 349 7.86 -9.94 -29.27
N VAL A 350 8.87 -10.17 -28.44
CA VAL A 350 8.85 -11.18 -27.39
C VAL A 350 8.74 -10.53 -26.02
N SER A 351 7.89 -11.10 -25.16
CA SER A 351 7.84 -10.75 -23.74
C SER A 351 8.26 -11.94 -22.90
N MET A 352 9.29 -11.74 -22.06
CA MET A 352 9.79 -12.71 -21.11
C MET A 352 9.28 -12.36 -19.70
N MET A 353 8.57 -13.29 -19.06
CA MET A 353 8.27 -13.20 -17.62
C MET A 353 9.23 -14.08 -16.82
N ALA A 354 9.86 -13.50 -15.81
CA ALA A 354 10.72 -14.24 -14.87
C ALA A 354 10.09 -14.22 -13.48
N ASP A 355 9.43 -15.32 -13.10
CA ASP A 355 8.78 -15.48 -11.80
C ASP A 355 9.44 -16.66 -11.05
N SER A 356 10.37 -16.47 -10.11
CA SER A 356 10.82 -15.21 -9.53
C SER A 356 12.34 -15.04 -9.53
N THR A 357 12.78 -13.81 -9.78
CA THR A 357 14.19 -13.42 -9.81
C THR A 357 14.84 -13.44 -8.41
N SER A 358 14.05 -13.30 -7.35
CA SER A 358 14.55 -13.45 -5.97
C SER A 358 14.98 -14.88 -5.65
N ARG A 359 14.25 -15.90 -6.13
CA ARG A 359 14.63 -17.31 -5.92
C ARG A 359 15.91 -17.67 -6.68
N TRP A 360 16.14 -17.01 -7.82
CA TRP A 360 17.41 -17.08 -8.52
C TRP A 360 18.55 -16.45 -7.71
N ALA A 361 18.34 -15.27 -7.13
CA ALA A 361 19.34 -14.63 -6.26
C ALA A 361 19.64 -15.48 -5.00
N GLU A 362 18.63 -16.08 -4.39
CA GLU A 362 18.81 -17.04 -3.28
C GLU A 362 19.61 -18.27 -3.72
N ALA A 363 19.39 -18.77 -4.95
CA ALA A 363 20.19 -19.85 -5.51
C ALA A 363 21.66 -19.46 -5.66
N LEU A 364 21.95 -18.26 -6.17
CA LEU A 364 23.30 -17.73 -6.26
C LEU A 364 23.97 -17.61 -4.87
N ARG A 365 23.22 -17.18 -3.85
CA ARG A 365 23.69 -17.14 -2.47
C ARG A 365 24.07 -18.52 -1.95
N GLU A 366 23.23 -19.52 -2.19
CA GLU A 366 23.51 -20.89 -1.75
C GLU A 366 24.75 -21.46 -2.44
N ILE A 367 24.87 -21.26 -3.76
CA ILE A 367 26.02 -21.72 -4.56
C ILE A 367 27.31 -21.06 -4.04
N SER A 368 27.31 -19.74 -3.85
CA SER A 368 28.44 -18.97 -3.33
C SER A 368 28.86 -19.43 -1.93
N GLY A 369 27.89 -19.69 -1.05
CA GLY A 369 28.15 -20.22 0.29
C GLY A 369 28.78 -21.63 0.27
N ARG A 370 28.38 -22.49 -0.67
CA ARG A 370 29.00 -23.82 -0.85
C ARG A 370 30.42 -23.75 -1.40
N LEU A 371 30.73 -22.71 -2.17
CA LEU A 371 32.06 -22.44 -2.70
C LEU A 371 32.99 -21.77 -1.67
N ALA A 372 32.46 -21.43 -0.49
CA ALA A 372 33.16 -20.68 0.55
C ALA A 372 33.69 -19.33 0.06
N GLU A 373 32.95 -18.68 -0.84
CA GLU A 373 33.20 -17.30 -1.22
C GLU A 373 32.79 -16.34 -0.10
N MET A 374 33.45 -15.19 -0.02
CA MET A 374 33.09 -14.17 0.96
C MET A 374 31.75 -13.54 0.58
N PRO A 375 30.73 -13.58 1.47
CA PRO A 375 29.46 -12.91 1.21
C PRO A 375 29.62 -11.39 1.31
N ALA A 376 28.78 -10.69 0.56
CA ALA A 376 28.51 -9.26 0.72
C ALA A 376 27.29 -9.06 1.63
N ASP A 377 26.37 -8.17 1.28
CA ASP A 377 25.19 -7.86 2.09
C ASP A 377 24.20 -9.04 2.17
N SER A 378 23.66 -9.27 3.37
CA SER A 378 22.65 -10.30 3.66
C SER A 378 22.98 -11.72 3.16
N GLY A 379 24.28 -12.02 3.03
CA GLY A 379 24.80 -13.32 2.58
C GLY A 379 24.91 -13.49 1.07
N TYR A 380 24.48 -12.52 0.24
CA TYR A 380 24.56 -12.63 -1.22
C TYR A 380 26.01 -12.47 -1.74
N PRO A 381 26.36 -13.05 -2.90
CA PRO A 381 27.68 -12.87 -3.50
C PRO A 381 27.89 -11.44 -4.00
N ALA A 382 29.15 -10.98 -4.00
CA ALA A 382 29.52 -9.65 -4.52
C ALA A 382 29.14 -9.45 -6.00
N TYR A 383 29.04 -10.51 -6.79
CA TYR A 383 28.68 -10.46 -8.22
C TYR A 383 27.16 -10.44 -8.49
N LEU A 384 26.29 -10.40 -7.47
CA LEU A 384 24.84 -10.40 -7.64
C LEU A 384 24.36 -9.30 -8.60
N SER A 385 24.76 -8.04 -8.34
CA SER A 385 24.35 -6.90 -9.17
C SER A 385 24.84 -7.01 -10.61
N THR A 386 26.03 -7.58 -10.82
CA THR A 386 26.58 -7.79 -12.17
C THR A 386 25.79 -8.85 -12.93
N LYS A 387 25.39 -9.95 -12.26
CA LYS A 387 24.55 -11.00 -12.85
C LYS A 387 23.17 -10.46 -13.23
N LEU A 388 22.51 -9.74 -12.32
CA LEU A 388 21.22 -9.10 -12.59
C LEU A 388 21.33 -8.11 -13.76
N ALA A 389 22.37 -7.28 -13.80
CA ALA A 389 22.59 -6.33 -14.89
C ALA A 389 22.79 -7.04 -16.22
N SER A 390 23.63 -8.08 -16.25
CA SER A 390 23.87 -8.88 -17.47
C SER A 390 22.61 -9.57 -17.99
N PHE A 391 21.65 -9.87 -17.11
CA PHE A 391 20.36 -10.45 -17.49
C PHE A 391 19.41 -9.39 -18.05
N TYR A 392 19.18 -8.30 -17.33
CA TYR A 392 18.24 -7.26 -17.77
C TYR A 392 18.72 -6.50 -19.02
N GLU A 393 20.04 -6.33 -19.21
CA GLU A 393 20.61 -5.67 -20.40
C GLU A 393 20.53 -6.49 -21.69
N ARG A 394 20.09 -7.75 -21.61
CA ARG A 394 19.76 -8.57 -22.79
C ARG A 394 18.42 -8.18 -23.41
N ALA A 395 17.55 -7.49 -22.65
CA ALA A 395 16.35 -6.85 -23.18
C ALA A 395 16.69 -5.68 -24.10
N GLY A 396 15.75 -5.34 -24.98
CA GLY A 396 15.88 -4.19 -25.87
C GLY A 396 15.19 -4.36 -27.21
N LYS A 397 14.94 -3.24 -27.88
CA LYS A 397 14.64 -3.18 -29.31
C LYS A 397 15.95 -3.22 -30.08
N VAL A 398 16.06 -4.10 -31.08
CA VAL A 398 17.29 -4.30 -31.84
C VAL A 398 17.00 -4.47 -33.31
N ASN A 399 17.96 -4.07 -34.15
CA ASN A 399 18.04 -4.56 -35.51
C ASN A 399 18.76 -5.90 -35.50
N CYS A 400 18.10 -6.93 -35.99
CA CYS A 400 18.65 -8.28 -36.04
C CYS A 400 19.76 -8.37 -37.11
N ILE A 401 20.68 -9.32 -36.91
CA ILE A 401 21.66 -9.68 -37.94
C ILE A 401 21.00 -10.46 -39.09
N GLY A 402 21.63 -10.39 -40.26
CA GLY A 402 21.21 -11.11 -41.45
C GLY A 402 20.14 -10.40 -42.29
N ASN A 403 19.89 -10.98 -43.45
CA ASN A 403 18.95 -10.58 -44.47
C ASN A 403 17.69 -11.47 -44.41
N PRO A 404 16.49 -10.92 -44.60
CA PRO A 404 16.14 -9.50 -44.70
C PRO A 404 16.35 -8.71 -43.40
N ALA A 405 16.56 -7.40 -43.53
CA ALA A 405 16.63 -6.48 -42.40
C ALA A 405 15.32 -6.50 -41.61
N ARG A 406 15.41 -6.73 -40.31
CA ARG A 406 14.25 -6.91 -39.43
C ARG A 406 14.54 -6.35 -38.05
N GLN A 407 13.46 -5.90 -37.41
CA GLN A 407 13.46 -5.40 -36.05
C GLN A 407 12.78 -6.43 -35.15
N GLY A 408 13.37 -6.66 -33.98
CA GLY A 408 12.78 -7.50 -32.94
C GLY A 408 12.95 -6.85 -31.58
N THR A 409 12.09 -7.22 -30.63
CA THR A 409 12.16 -6.70 -29.26
C THR A 409 12.12 -7.84 -28.25
N VAL A 410 12.86 -7.71 -27.15
CA VAL A 410 12.67 -8.53 -25.95
C VAL A 410 12.33 -7.63 -24.79
N SER A 411 11.12 -7.75 -24.27
CA SER A 411 10.69 -7.10 -23.04
C SER A 411 10.90 -8.06 -21.87
N ILE A 412 11.55 -7.63 -20.79
CA ILE A 412 11.72 -8.45 -19.59
C ILE A 412 10.84 -7.90 -18.47
N VAL A 413 10.04 -8.78 -17.88
CA VAL A 413 9.24 -8.51 -16.69
C VAL A 413 9.68 -9.46 -15.59
N GLY A 414 10.46 -8.94 -14.64
CA GLY A 414 10.98 -9.71 -13.50
C GLY A 414 10.13 -9.52 -12.25
N ALA A 415 9.61 -10.62 -11.71
CA ALA A 415 8.97 -10.62 -10.40
C ALA A 415 10.04 -10.71 -9.30
N VAL A 416 9.97 -9.80 -8.33
CA VAL A 416 10.86 -9.74 -7.17
C VAL A 416 10.00 -9.99 -5.92
N SER A 417 10.43 -10.92 -5.07
CA SER A 417 9.74 -11.29 -3.84
C SER A 417 10.62 -10.95 -2.64
N PRO A 418 10.68 -9.67 -2.22
CA PRO A 418 11.42 -9.29 -1.03
C PRO A 418 10.84 -9.95 0.23
N PRO A 419 11.68 -10.36 1.19
CA PRO A 419 11.21 -10.89 2.46
C PRO A 419 10.40 -9.81 3.20
N GLY A 420 9.15 -10.14 3.56
CA GLY A 420 8.28 -9.21 4.28
C GLY A 420 7.73 -8.02 3.47
N GLY A 421 8.08 -7.88 2.19
CA GLY A 421 7.72 -6.71 1.37
C GLY A 421 8.66 -5.51 1.54
N ASP A 422 9.85 -5.70 2.11
CA ASP A 422 10.84 -4.64 2.32
C ASP A 422 11.67 -4.38 1.06
N PHE A 423 11.62 -3.15 0.55
CA PHE A 423 12.38 -2.75 -0.65
C PHE A 423 13.87 -2.49 -0.37
N SER A 424 14.30 -2.48 0.89
CA SER A 424 15.72 -2.38 1.26
C SER A 424 16.52 -3.65 0.99
N ASP A 425 15.85 -4.77 0.67
CA ASP A 425 16.51 -6.03 0.33
C ASP A 425 17.53 -5.85 -0.82
N PRO A 426 18.73 -6.47 -0.75
CA PRO A 426 19.76 -6.30 -1.77
C PRO A 426 19.32 -6.67 -3.19
N VAL A 427 18.43 -7.65 -3.36
CA VAL A 427 17.91 -8.04 -4.68
C VAL A 427 17.01 -6.94 -5.24
N THR A 428 16.16 -6.37 -4.39
CA THR A 428 15.26 -5.27 -4.78
C THR A 428 16.07 -4.02 -5.11
N SER A 429 17.03 -3.66 -4.25
CA SER A 429 17.91 -2.50 -4.44
C SER A 429 18.75 -2.62 -5.72
N ALA A 430 19.34 -3.79 -5.97
CA ALA A 430 20.10 -4.05 -7.20
C ALA A 430 19.19 -3.98 -8.44
N THR A 431 17.99 -4.56 -8.37
CA THR A 431 17.03 -4.53 -9.48
C THR A 431 16.58 -3.10 -9.79
N LEU A 432 16.26 -2.30 -8.78
CA LEU A 432 15.87 -0.88 -8.89
C LEU A 432 16.92 -0.03 -9.62
N GLY A 433 18.20 -0.31 -9.39
CA GLY A 433 19.30 0.39 -10.06
C GLY A 433 19.41 0.08 -11.56
N ILE A 434 18.87 -1.06 -12.01
CA ILE A 434 19.01 -1.55 -13.39
C ILE A 434 17.74 -1.28 -14.21
N VAL A 435 16.56 -1.59 -13.65
CA VAL A 435 15.31 -1.52 -14.42
C VAL A 435 14.85 -0.09 -14.67
N GLN A 436 14.16 0.11 -15.79
CA GLN A 436 13.62 1.42 -16.18
C GLN A 436 12.18 1.64 -15.70
N VAL A 437 11.43 0.56 -15.49
CA VAL A 437 10.06 0.57 -14.96
C VAL A 437 10.00 -0.23 -13.68
N PHE A 438 9.30 0.35 -12.70
CA PHE A 438 9.11 -0.22 -11.38
C PHE A 438 7.63 -0.19 -11.01
N TRP A 439 7.03 -1.37 -10.86
CA TRP A 439 5.65 -1.55 -10.41
C TRP A 439 5.62 -2.09 -8.98
N GLY A 440 5.70 -1.18 -8.01
CA GLY A 440 5.71 -1.53 -6.60
C GLY A 440 4.34 -1.98 -6.12
N LEU A 441 4.19 -3.27 -5.80
CA LEU A 441 2.94 -3.79 -5.24
C LEU A 441 2.89 -3.59 -3.72
N ASP A 442 1.83 -2.95 -3.25
CA ASP A 442 1.60 -2.69 -1.82
C ASP A 442 0.69 -3.76 -1.20
N LYS A 443 1.15 -4.28 -0.07
CA LYS A 443 0.39 -5.22 0.76
C LYS A 443 -0.87 -4.58 1.35
N LYS A 444 -0.85 -3.28 1.68
CA LYS A 444 -2.01 -2.58 2.26
C LYS A 444 -3.19 -2.54 1.29
N LEU A 445 -2.92 -2.25 0.01
CA LEU A 445 -3.93 -2.27 -1.06
C LEU A 445 -4.50 -3.67 -1.25
N ALA A 446 -3.63 -4.70 -1.31
CA ALA A 446 -4.06 -6.08 -1.43
C ALA A 446 -4.94 -6.54 -0.24
N GLN A 447 -4.60 -6.14 0.99
CA GLN A 447 -5.41 -6.44 2.19
C GLN A 447 -6.81 -5.79 2.16
N ARG A 448 -6.93 -4.62 1.52
CA ARG A 448 -8.22 -3.94 1.27
C ARG A 448 -8.96 -4.48 0.05
N LYS A 449 -8.45 -5.55 -0.59
CA LYS A 449 -8.97 -6.12 -1.84
C LYS A 449 -9.01 -5.12 -3.01
N HIS A 450 -8.10 -4.15 -3.00
CA HIS A 450 -7.87 -3.27 -4.14
C HIS A 450 -6.88 -3.94 -5.08
N PHE A 451 -7.34 -4.30 -6.28
CA PHE A 451 -6.56 -4.99 -7.31
C PHE A 451 -6.65 -4.25 -8.64
N PRO A 452 -5.56 -4.19 -9.42
CA PRO A 452 -4.19 -4.60 -9.06
C PRO A 452 -3.59 -3.71 -7.95
N SER A 453 -2.83 -4.32 -7.04
CA SER A 453 -2.36 -3.67 -5.80
C SER A 453 -1.12 -2.77 -5.99
N VAL A 454 -1.07 -2.02 -7.09
CA VAL A 454 0.08 -1.17 -7.46
C VAL A 454 0.03 0.12 -6.66
N ASN A 455 1.11 0.43 -5.95
CA ASN A 455 1.28 1.71 -5.27
C ASN A 455 1.62 2.80 -6.30
N TRP A 456 0.73 3.78 -6.45
CA TRP A 456 0.90 4.85 -7.43
C TRP A 456 1.88 5.95 -7.00
N SER A 457 2.24 6.04 -5.72
CA SER A 457 3.21 7.03 -5.22
C SER A 457 4.65 6.53 -5.32
N LEU A 458 4.87 5.23 -5.09
CA LEU A 458 6.20 4.60 -5.17
C LEU A 458 6.57 4.09 -6.56
N SER A 459 5.59 3.71 -7.38
CA SER A 459 5.84 3.20 -8.73
C SER A 459 6.32 4.30 -9.67
N TYR A 460 7.17 3.95 -10.64
CA TYR A 460 7.68 4.90 -11.62
C TYR A 460 7.97 4.24 -12.97
N SER A 461 8.02 5.06 -14.03
CA SER A 461 8.47 4.66 -15.36
C SER A 461 9.34 5.76 -15.96
N LYS A 462 10.54 5.38 -16.41
CA LYS A 462 11.48 6.28 -17.11
C LYS A 462 11.19 6.40 -18.61
N TYR A 463 10.32 5.56 -19.17
CA TYR A 463 9.98 5.57 -20.60
C TYR A 463 8.92 6.60 -21.00
N THR A 464 8.42 7.37 -20.03
CA THR A 464 7.34 8.35 -20.25
C THR A 464 7.66 9.35 -21.37
N LYS A 465 8.88 9.91 -21.39
CA LYS A 465 9.33 10.87 -22.42
C LYS A 465 9.49 10.24 -23.81
N VAL A 466 9.96 8.99 -23.86
CA VAL A 466 10.21 8.29 -25.12
C VAL A 466 8.89 7.94 -25.82
N LEU A 467 7.83 7.71 -25.04
CA LEU A 467 6.49 7.38 -25.55
C LEU A 467 5.63 8.59 -25.94
N GLU A 468 6.03 9.82 -25.59
CA GLU A 468 5.26 11.03 -25.91
C GLU A 468 4.91 11.16 -27.40
N PRO A 469 5.85 10.98 -28.35
CA PRO A 469 5.53 11.08 -29.79
C PRO A 469 4.51 10.03 -30.25
N HIS A 470 4.58 8.83 -29.67
CA HIS A 470 3.64 7.76 -29.98
C HIS A 470 2.24 8.06 -29.47
N TYR A 471 2.13 8.57 -28.24
CA TYR A 471 0.85 8.97 -27.66
C TYR A 471 0.22 10.14 -28.40
N GLU A 472 1.01 11.14 -28.80
CA GLU A 472 0.50 12.30 -29.55
C GLU A 472 -0.06 11.90 -30.92
N THR A 473 0.50 10.87 -31.54
CA THR A 473 -0.01 10.31 -32.80
C THR A 473 -1.28 9.48 -32.60
N THR A 474 -1.39 8.74 -31.50
CA THR A 474 -2.45 7.74 -31.29
C THR A 474 -3.68 8.30 -30.57
N GLU A 475 -3.47 9.03 -29.47
CA GLU A 475 -4.49 9.66 -28.65
C GLU A 475 -3.95 11.02 -28.13
N PRO A 476 -4.11 12.11 -28.92
CA PRO A 476 -3.52 13.41 -28.59
C PRO A 476 -4.05 13.96 -27.27
N GLY A 477 -3.18 14.62 -26.49
CA GLY A 477 -3.52 15.17 -25.18
C GLY A 477 -3.50 14.15 -24.01
N PHE A 478 -3.27 12.86 -24.28
CA PHE A 478 -3.18 11.84 -23.22
C PHE A 478 -2.09 12.14 -22.17
N VAL A 479 -0.96 12.70 -22.60
CA VAL A 479 0.17 13.04 -21.73
C VAL A 479 -0.22 14.08 -20.67
N GLU A 480 -1.02 15.08 -21.06
CA GLU A 480 -1.54 16.10 -20.16
C GLU A 480 -2.53 15.49 -19.16
N LEU A 481 -3.44 14.63 -19.64
CA LEU A 481 -4.40 13.93 -18.78
C LEU A 481 -3.69 13.09 -17.72
N ARG A 482 -2.68 12.31 -18.11
CA ARG A 482 -1.85 11.52 -17.19
C ARG A 482 -1.19 12.40 -16.13
N THR A 483 -0.63 13.53 -16.54
CA THR A 483 0.07 14.47 -15.63
C THR A 483 -0.91 15.03 -14.60
N LYS A 484 -2.07 15.53 -15.05
CA LYS A 484 -3.15 15.97 -14.15
C LYS A 484 -3.64 14.87 -13.22
N THR A 485 -3.81 13.64 -13.69
CA THR A 485 -4.21 12.52 -12.83
C THR A 485 -3.18 12.23 -11.75
N LYS A 486 -1.87 12.28 -12.07
CA LYS A 486 -0.82 12.12 -11.05
C LYS A 486 -0.85 13.25 -10.03
N GLU A 487 -1.04 14.49 -10.47
CA GLU A 487 -1.19 15.64 -9.57
C GLU A 487 -2.41 15.51 -8.66
N ILE A 488 -3.55 15.02 -9.18
CA ILE A 488 -4.77 14.78 -8.39
C ILE A 488 -4.52 13.70 -7.33
N LEU A 489 -3.89 12.58 -7.71
CA LEU A 489 -3.59 11.49 -6.77
C LEU A 489 -2.56 11.91 -5.70
N GLN A 490 -1.55 12.69 -6.08
CA GLN A 490 -0.56 13.21 -5.14
C GLN A 490 -1.17 14.23 -4.17
N LYS A 491 -1.96 15.19 -4.68
CA LYS A 491 -2.70 16.12 -3.84
C LYS A 491 -3.69 15.41 -2.93
N GLU A 492 -4.32 14.32 -3.37
CA GLU A 492 -5.17 13.52 -2.49
C GLU A 492 -4.40 12.89 -1.35
N GLU A 493 -3.17 12.44 -1.56
CA GLU A 493 -2.34 11.90 -0.48
C GLU A 493 -2.00 12.99 0.56
N ASP A 494 -1.56 14.17 0.10
CA ASP A 494 -1.30 15.33 0.96
C ASP A 494 -2.57 15.77 1.71
N LEU A 495 -3.70 15.86 1.01
CA LEU A 495 -4.99 16.21 1.57
C LEU A 495 -5.53 15.13 2.50
N ALA A 496 -5.29 13.84 2.24
CA ALA A 496 -5.73 12.76 3.11
C ALA A 496 -5.00 12.81 4.46
N GLU A 497 -3.73 13.23 4.48
CA GLU A 497 -3.01 13.53 5.72
C GLU A 497 -3.66 14.71 6.45
N ILE A 498 -3.97 15.81 5.75
CA ILE A 498 -4.68 16.96 6.33
C ILE A 498 -6.09 16.58 6.83
N VAL A 499 -6.84 15.76 6.10
CA VAL A 499 -8.16 15.26 6.49
C VAL A 499 -8.08 14.41 7.74
N GLN A 500 -7.03 13.58 7.86
CA GLN A 500 -6.79 12.79 9.07
C GLN A 500 -6.43 13.67 10.27
N LEU A 501 -5.82 14.84 10.04
CA LEU A 501 -5.42 15.78 11.10
C LEU A 501 -6.52 16.77 11.52
N VAL A 502 -7.24 17.37 10.56
CA VAL A 502 -8.16 18.52 10.77
C VAL A 502 -9.62 18.15 10.48
N GLY A 503 -9.86 17.05 9.77
CA GLY A 503 -11.18 16.62 9.32
C GLY A 503 -11.59 17.20 7.96
N LYS A 504 -12.50 16.52 7.26
CA LYS A 504 -12.92 16.85 5.88
C LYS A 504 -13.67 18.19 5.77
N SER A 505 -14.23 18.70 6.87
CA SER A 505 -15.01 19.95 6.91
C SER A 505 -14.16 21.20 6.73
N ALA A 506 -12.89 21.16 7.18
CA ALA A 506 -11.96 22.29 7.15
C ALA A 506 -11.33 22.55 5.78
N LEU A 507 -11.58 21.68 4.81
CA LEU A 507 -11.04 21.80 3.46
C LEU A 507 -11.77 22.85 2.62
N GLY A 508 -11.02 23.50 1.73
CA GLY A 508 -11.61 24.32 0.69
C GLY A 508 -12.48 23.48 -0.26
N GLU A 509 -13.43 24.13 -0.92
CA GLU A 509 -14.34 23.43 -1.85
C GLU A 509 -13.58 22.75 -3.01
N ASN A 510 -12.49 23.36 -3.49
CA ASN A 510 -11.61 22.76 -4.49
C ASN A 510 -10.94 21.47 -3.99
N ASP A 511 -10.47 21.45 -2.74
CA ASP A 511 -9.82 20.28 -2.14
C ASP A 511 -10.82 19.15 -1.92
N LYS A 512 -12.06 19.49 -1.55
CA LYS A 512 -13.17 18.52 -1.47
C LYS A 512 -13.47 17.87 -2.82
N ILE A 513 -13.43 18.64 -3.92
CA ILE A 513 -13.55 18.10 -5.29
C ILE A 513 -12.39 17.14 -5.58
N THR A 514 -11.15 17.55 -5.32
CA THR A 514 -9.96 16.73 -5.59
C THR A 514 -10.04 15.40 -4.84
N LEU A 515 -10.44 15.39 -3.56
CA LEU A 515 -10.62 14.16 -2.78
C LEU A 515 -11.70 13.24 -3.37
N GLU A 516 -12.84 13.79 -3.79
CA GLU A 516 -13.92 12.98 -4.33
C GLU A 516 -13.55 12.39 -5.69
N VAL A 517 -12.95 13.20 -6.59
CA VAL A 517 -12.50 12.74 -7.90
C VAL A 517 -11.38 11.70 -7.74
N ALA A 518 -10.44 11.91 -6.82
CA ALA A 518 -9.39 10.93 -6.54
C ALA A 518 -9.96 9.62 -5.99
N ARG A 519 -11.02 9.66 -5.17
CA ARG A 519 -11.75 8.46 -4.75
C ARG A 519 -12.36 7.72 -5.94
N MET A 520 -13.05 8.44 -6.84
CA MET A 520 -13.60 7.84 -8.07
C MET A 520 -12.50 7.25 -8.97
N LEU A 521 -11.37 7.94 -9.11
CA LEU A 521 -10.21 7.41 -9.84
C LEU A 521 -9.70 6.11 -9.21
N LYS A 522 -9.61 6.03 -7.88
CA LYS A 522 -9.15 4.81 -7.19
C LYS A 522 -10.11 3.63 -7.36
N ASP A 523 -11.41 3.85 -7.22
CA ASP A 523 -12.43 2.80 -7.20
C ASP A 523 -12.90 2.39 -8.61
N ASP A 524 -12.90 3.31 -9.57
CA ASP A 524 -13.45 3.09 -10.91
C ASP A 524 -12.40 3.02 -12.02
N PHE A 525 -11.28 3.74 -11.90
CA PHE A 525 -10.22 3.75 -12.91
C PHE A 525 -9.04 2.83 -12.57
N LEU A 526 -8.46 2.94 -11.37
CA LEU A 526 -7.28 2.17 -10.97
C LEU A 526 -7.62 0.73 -10.59
N GLN A 527 -8.76 0.52 -9.94
CA GLN A 527 -9.22 -0.84 -9.62
C GLN A 527 -9.70 -1.53 -10.90
N GLN A 528 -9.25 -2.76 -11.14
CA GLN A 528 -9.60 -3.55 -12.30
C GLN A 528 -9.74 -5.03 -11.94
N ASN A 529 -10.89 -5.61 -12.28
CA ASN A 529 -11.15 -7.01 -11.99
C ASN A 529 -10.72 -7.91 -13.16
N GLY A 530 -9.56 -8.55 -13.00
CA GLY A 530 -8.96 -9.45 -13.99
C GLY A 530 -9.79 -10.69 -14.36
N MET A 531 -10.82 -11.04 -13.57
CA MET A 531 -11.68 -12.20 -13.81
C MET A 531 -12.97 -11.85 -14.58
N SER A 532 -13.33 -10.57 -14.64
CA SER A 532 -14.56 -10.13 -15.30
C SER A 532 -14.40 -10.04 -16.82
N GLU A 533 -15.46 -10.29 -17.58
CA GLU A 533 -15.37 -10.25 -19.05
C GLU A 533 -15.04 -8.87 -19.63
N TYR A 534 -15.54 -7.80 -19.00
CA TYR A 534 -15.39 -6.42 -19.45
C TYR A 534 -14.11 -5.72 -18.96
N ASP A 535 -13.58 -6.13 -17.80
CA ASP A 535 -12.42 -5.50 -17.14
C ASP A 535 -11.18 -6.40 -17.12
N ARG A 536 -11.23 -7.66 -17.60
CA ARG A 536 -10.02 -8.49 -17.77
C ARG A 536 -8.97 -7.84 -18.68
N TYR A 537 -9.43 -7.12 -19.70
CA TYR A 537 -8.62 -6.39 -20.67
C TYR A 537 -9.25 -5.02 -20.95
N CYS A 538 -8.51 -3.95 -20.70
CA CYS A 538 -8.93 -2.60 -21.05
C CYS A 538 -8.11 -2.07 -22.24
N PRO A 539 -8.71 -1.88 -23.42
CA PRO A 539 -8.03 -1.26 -24.55
C PRO A 539 -7.55 0.16 -24.24
N PHE A 540 -6.47 0.58 -24.90
CA PHE A 540 -5.87 1.89 -24.63
C PHE A 540 -6.83 3.08 -24.90
N TYR A 541 -7.64 3.00 -25.96
CA TYR A 541 -8.64 4.04 -26.26
C TYR A 541 -9.73 4.17 -25.18
N LYS A 542 -10.13 3.06 -24.54
CA LYS A 542 -11.07 3.07 -23.41
C LYS A 542 -10.40 3.72 -22.21
N THR A 543 -9.15 3.37 -21.93
CA THR A 543 -8.34 3.98 -20.86
C THR A 543 -8.20 5.48 -21.03
N SER A 544 -7.80 5.95 -22.23
CA SER A 544 -7.68 7.38 -22.54
C SER A 544 -9.02 8.11 -22.42
N GLY A 545 -10.10 7.55 -22.99
CA GLY A 545 -11.43 8.16 -22.93
C GLY A 545 -12.01 8.24 -21.51
N MET A 546 -11.82 7.21 -20.69
CA MET A 546 -12.20 7.23 -19.27
C MET A 546 -11.43 8.33 -18.51
N LEU A 547 -10.11 8.39 -18.72
CA LEU A 547 -9.26 9.39 -18.05
C LEU A 547 -9.66 10.81 -18.44
N ARG A 548 -9.95 11.04 -19.73
CA ARG A 548 -10.45 12.33 -20.25
C ARG A 548 -11.78 12.73 -19.59
N ASN A 549 -12.67 11.78 -19.32
CA ASN A 549 -13.95 12.08 -18.68
C ASN A 549 -13.80 12.39 -17.19
N PHE A 550 -12.93 11.68 -16.46
CA PHE A 550 -12.62 12.00 -15.06
C PHE A 550 -11.92 13.36 -14.91
N VAL A 551 -10.91 13.64 -15.73
CA VAL A 551 -10.20 14.94 -15.71
C VAL A 551 -11.11 16.05 -16.22
N GLY A 552 -11.94 15.79 -17.24
CA GLY A 552 -12.92 16.75 -17.75
C GLY A 552 -13.96 17.12 -16.68
N PHE A 553 -14.44 16.15 -15.91
CA PHE A 553 -15.33 16.39 -14.77
C PHE A 553 -14.64 17.20 -13.67
N HIS A 554 -13.39 16.85 -13.31
CA HIS A 554 -12.59 17.58 -12.34
C HIS A 554 -12.41 19.05 -12.72
N ASP A 555 -11.97 19.31 -13.95
CA ASP A 555 -11.72 20.67 -14.44
C ASP A 555 -13.03 21.47 -14.54
N ALA A 556 -14.14 20.83 -14.94
CA ALA A 556 -15.45 21.48 -14.99
C ALA A 556 -16.00 21.79 -13.59
N ALA A 557 -15.83 20.88 -12.63
CA ALA A 557 -16.23 21.08 -11.24
C ALA A 557 -15.44 22.23 -10.58
N ILE A 558 -14.11 22.27 -10.77
CA ILE A 558 -13.28 23.38 -10.27
C ILE A 558 -13.71 24.72 -10.89
N LYS A 559 -13.96 24.75 -12.21
CA LYS A 559 -14.44 25.96 -12.88
C LYS A 559 -15.80 26.41 -12.33
N ALA A 560 -16.74 25.48 -12.15
CA ALA A 560 -18.07 25.78 -11.64
C ALA A 560 -18.04 26.36 -10.21
N VAL A 561 -17.23 25.78 -9.32
CA VAL A 561 -17.06 26.28 -7.94
C VAL A 561 -16.34 27.64 -7.93
N THR A 562 -15.32 27.83 -8.76
CA THR A 562 -14.54 29.07 -8.79
C THR A 562 -15.29 30.25 -9.44
N GLN A 563 -16.12 29.99 -10.47
CA GLN A 563 -16.80 31.04 -11.24
C GLN A 563 -18.19 31.39 -10.71
N ASN A 564 -18.94 30.43 -10.14
CA ASN A 564 -20.35 30.60 -9.79
C ASN A 564 -20.61 30.56 -8.27
N ASP A 565 -19.57 30.56 -7.44
CA ASP A 565 -19.65 30.47 -5.96
C ASP A 565 -20.56 29.33 -5.45
N LEU A 566 -20.54 28.21 -6.19
CA LEU A 566 -21.31 27.01 -5.87
C LEU A 566 -20.53 26.15 -4.87
N THR A 567 -21.22 25.62 -3.85
CA THR A 567 -20.62 24.63 -2.96
C THR A 567 -20.52 23.26 -3.63
N PHE A 568 -19.51 22.47 -3.29
CA PHE A 568 -19.30 21.13 -3.82
C PHE A 568 -20.50 20.22 -3.57
N SER A 569 -21.20 20.37 -2.44
CA SER A 569 -22.41 19.58 -2.16
C SER A 569 -23.49 19.79 -3.23
N LYS A 570 -23.72 21.03 -3.65
CA LYS A 570 -24.71 21.34 -4.72
C LYS A 570 -24.27 20.78 -6.07
N VAL A 571 -22.97 20.90 -6.39
CA VAL A 571 -22.40 20.31 -7.60
C VAL A 571 -22.60 18.79 -7.59
N LYS A 572 -22.30 18.13 -6.46
CA LYS A 572 -22.46 16.69 -6.28
C LYS A 572 -23.90 16.23 -6.45
N ASP A 573 -24.86 16.93 -5.84
CA ASP A 573 -26.28 16.57 -5.96
C ASP A 573 -26.79 16.75 -7.39
N ALA A 574 -26.40 17.85 -8.05
CA ALA A 574 -26.82 18.14 -9.42
C ALA A 574 -26.15 17.25 -10.48
N THR A 575 -24.99 16.67 -10.16
CA THR A 575 -24.21 15.80 -11.05
C THR A 575 -24.18 14.34 -10.61
N ALA A 576 -25.03 13.93 -9.67
CA ALA A 576 -25.08 12.55 -9.16
C ALA A 576 -25.33 11.52 -10.28
N ASP A 577 -26.16 11.89 -11.27
CA ASP A 577 -26.40 11.13 -12.50
C ASP A 577 -25.11 10.92 -13.32
N ILE A 578 -24.34 11.99 -13.52
CA ILE A 578 -23.05 11.96 -14.22
C ILE A 578 -22.02 11.17 -13.44
N MET A 579 -21.93 11.35 -12.12
CA MET A 579 -20.99 10.59 -11.28
C MET A 579 -21.28 9.10 -11.36
N PHE A 580 -22.55 8.70 -11.38
CA PHE A 580 -22.94 7.31 -11.59
C PHE A 580 -22.55 6.81 -12.98
N LYS A 581 -22.80 7.59 -14.05
CA LYS A 581 -22.36 7.26 -15.42
C LYS A 581 -20.84 7.15 -15.54
N LEU A 582 -20.08 7.99 -14.84
CA LEU A 582 -18.62 7.91 -14.76
C LEU A 582 -18.16 6.58 -14.14
N SER A 583 -18.77 6.17 -13.02
CA SER A 583 -18.48 4.86 -12.41
C SER A 583 -18.89 3.69 -13.30
N GLN A 584 -19.91 3.88 -14.15
CA GLN A 584 -20.37 2.84 -15.08
C GLN A 584 -19.45 2.62 -16.29
N MET A 585 -18.55 3.57 -16.61
CA MET A 585 -17.67 3.48 -17.79
C MET A 585 -16.83 2.18 -17.82
N LYS A 586 -16.48 1.63 -16.65
CA LYS A 586 -15.70 0.38 -16.56
C LYS A 586 -16.45 -0.84 -17.10
N PHE A 587 -17.79 -0.88 -16.99
CA PHE A 587 -18.60 -2.02 -17.44
C PHE A 587 -18.76 -2.12 -18.96
N GLU A 588 -18.27 -1.15 -19.72
CA GLU A 588 -18.31 -1.21 -21.18
C GLU A 588 -17.36 -2.30 -21.71
N SER A 589 -17.95 -3.36 -22.26
CA SER A 589 -17.19 -4.49 -22.81
C SER A 589 -16.47 -4.08 -24.11
N PRO A 590 -15.17 -4.43 -24.27
CA PRO A 590 -14.45 -4.25 -25.52
C PRO A 590 -15.11 -4.90 -26.75
N SER A 591 -15.96 -5.92 -26.55
CA SER A 591 -16.67 -6.62 -27.62
C SER A 591 -17.72 -5.77 -28.34
N GLN A 592 -18.14 -4.63 -27.78
CA GLN A 592 -19.10 -3.73 -28.42
C GLN A 592 -18.51 -2.93 -29.60
N GLY A 593 -17.20 -3.00 -29.81
CA GLY A 593 -16.49 -2.31 -30.90
C GLY A 593 -15.93 -0.94 -30.51
N LYS A 594 -14.83 -0.56 -31.16
CA LYS A 594 -14.06 0.67 -30.84
C LYS A 594 -14.88 1.96 -31.03
N GLU A 595 -15.59 2.08 -32.16
CA GLU A 595 -16.31 3.30 -32.50
C GLU A 595 -17.51 3.55 -31.59
N ALA A 596 -18.27 2.50 -31.24
CA ALA A 596 -19.39 2.61 -30.32
C ALA A 596 -18.95 3.06 -28.92
N ILE A 597 -17.86 2.49 -28.40
CA ILE A 597 -17.30 2.88 -27.10
C ILE A 597 -16.78 4.33 -27.14
N LYS A 598 -16.06 4.72 -28.19
CA LYS A 598 -15.58 6.10 -28.35
C LYS A 598 -16.75 7.08 -28.39
N GLN A 599 -17.78 6.82 -29.21
CA GLN A 599 -18.98 7.65 -29.30
C GLN A 599 -19.70 7.80 -27.95
N LYS A 600 -19.83 6.71 -27.18
CA LYS A 600 -20.41 6.76 -25.82
C LYS A 600 -19.56 7.59 -24.84
N LEU A 601 -18.24 7.47 -24.90
CA LEU A 601 -17.34 8.23 -24.04
C LEU A 601 -17.27 9.71 -24.44
N ASP A 602 -17.32 10.01 -25.75
CA ASP A 602 -17.41 11.36 -26.30
C ASP A 602 -18.77 12.01 -25.98
N SER A 603 -19.87 11.27 -26.08
CA SER A 603 -21.21 11.77 -25.72
C SER A 603 -21.32 12.04 -24.23
N LEU A 604 -20.77 11.18 -23.36
CA LEU A 604 -20.68 11.44 -21.93
C LEU A 604 -19.83 12.68 -21.64
N HIS A 605 -18.73 12.89 -22.37
CA HIS A 605 -17.91 14.09 -22.23
C HIS A 605 -18.71 15.36 -22.58
N ALA A 606 -19.47 15.34 -23.68
CA ALA A 606 -20.34 16.44 -24.07
C ALA A 606 -21.45 16.67 -23.03
N GLU A 607 -22.07 15.60 -22.52
CA GLU A 607 -23.08 15.66 -21.47
C GLU A 607 -22.53 16.28 -20.18
N ILE A 608 -21.28 15.96 -19.80
CA ILE A 608 -20.58 16.61 -18.68
C ILE A 608 -20.50 18.12 -18.93
N GLN A 609 -19.99 18.55 -20.08
CA GLN A 609 -19.85 19.97 -20.42
C GLN A 609 -21.21 20.69 -20.42
N ASP A 610 -22.23 20.08 -21.02
CA ASP A 610 -23.56 20.67 -21.14
C ASP A 610 -24.28 20.76 -19.78
N LYS A 611 -24.15 19.74 -18.91
CA LYS A 611 -24.72 19.80 -17.56
C LYS A 611 -24.05 20.88 -16.72
N PHE A 612 -22.72 21.02 -16.81
CA PHE A 612 -22.01 22.10 -16.11
C PHE A 612 -22.33 23.50 -16.67
N ARG A 613 -22.64 23.62 -17.97
CA ARG A 613 -23.21 24.86 -18.54
C ARG A 613 -24.62 25.15 -18.00
N GLN A 614 -25.49 24.15 -17.96
CA GLN A 614 -26.86 24.30 -17.41
C GLN A 614 -26.86 24.64 -15.92
N LEU A 615 -25.89 24.11 -15.17
CA LEU A 615 -25.63 24.46 -13.77
C LEU A 615 -25.18 25.92 -13.58
N ALA A 616 -24.62 26.56 -14.61
CA ALA A 616 -24.31 27.98 -14.57
C ALA A 616 -25.55 28.87 -14.79
N ASP A 617 -26.58 28.38 -15.48
CA ASP A 617 -27.73 29.19 -15.92
C ASP A 617 -28.99 29.08 -15.02
N ASN A 618 -29.07 28.10 -14.10
CA ASN A 618 -30.30 27.87 -13.31
C ASN A 618 -30.08 27.77 -11.79
N SER A 619 -30.83 28.59 -11.05
CA SER A 619 -31.27 28.41 -9.64
C SER A 619 -32.78 28.71 -9.60
N PRO A 620 -33.66 28.24 -8.67
CA PRO A 620 -33.52 27.33 -7.51
C PRO A 620 -34.64 26.24 -7.33
N GLY A 621 -34.46 25.32 -6.35
CA GLY A 621 -35.52 24.75 -5.46
C GLY A 621 -36.31 23.47 -5.85
N PRO A 622 -37.01 22.78 -4.91
CA PRO A 622 -36.60 21.45 -4.36
C PRO A 622 -37.67 20.32 -4.35
N ALA A 623 -37.26 19.08 -3.96
CA ALA A 623 -37.83 18.24 -2.85
C ALA A 623 -38.08 16.70 -3.10
N VAL A 624 -37.86 15.92 -2.01
CA VAL A 624 -38.61 14.73 -1.47
C VAL A 624 -38.07 13.26 -1.58
N GLU A 625 -37.83 12.69 -0.37
CA GLU A 625 -38.01 11.33 0.23
C GLU A 625 -37.09 10.08 0.06
N LEU A 626 -37.02 9.38 1.21
CA LEU A 626 -36.20 8.24 1.67
C LEU A 626 -37.02 6.94 1.83
N GLN A 627 -36.34 5.77 1.96
CA GLN A 627 -36.65 4.69 2.95
C GLN A 627 -35.65 3.48 2.94
N ASN A 628 -34.75 3.38 3.95
CA ASN A 628 -34.59 2.40 5.08
C ASN A 628 -35.29 0.99 5.03
N ILE A 629 -34.89 -0.16 5.66
CA ILE A 629 -33.92 -0.54 6.76
C ILE A 629 -33.93 -2.10 7.07
N ASN A 630 -32.81 -2.64 7.64
CA ASN A 630 -32.56 -3.72 8.68
C ASN A 630 -33.05 -5.20 8.56
N ASP A 631 -32.61 -6.23 9.32
CA ASP A 631 -31.55 -6.59 10.31
C ASP A 631 -31.55 -8.13 10.51
N CYS A 632 -30.59 -8.75 11.23
CA CYS A 632 -30.83 -9.92 12.13
C CYS A 632 -29.61 -10.31 13.01
N THR A 633 -29.87 -10.74 14.26
CA THR A 633 -28.96 -11.00 15.40
C THR A 633 -28.79 -12.49 15.75
N GLU A 634 -27.71 -12.88 16.48
CA GLU A 634 -27.73 -13.62 17.78
C GLU A 634 -26.33 -14.13 18.25
N GLU A 635 -26.14 -14.27 19.57
CA GLU A 635 -24.92 -14.71 20.31
C GLU A 635 -25.13 -16.06 21.04
N ASN A 636 -24.02 -16.74 21.42
CA ASN A 636 -23.94 -17.48 22.70
C ASN A 636 -22.48 -17.81 23.14
N ARG A 637 -22.25 -17.88 24.47
CA ARG A 637 -20.94 -17.94 25.20
C ARG A 637 -20.75 -19.23 26.04
N VAL A 638 -19.50 -19.54 26.43
CA VAL A 638 -19.08 -20.55 27.45
C VAL A 638 -18.02 -19.94 28.43
N VAL A 639 -17.93 -20.46 29.67
CA VAL A 639 -17.30 -19.90 30.91
C VAL A 639 -15.78 -20.18 31.09
N MET A 640 -15.04 -19.31 31.80
CA MET A 640 -13.55 -19.21 31.92
C MET A 640 -12.98 -19.14 33.38
N ALA A 641 -11.64 -19.23 33.47
CA ALA A 641 -10.71 -19.21 34.62
C ALA A 641 -10.61 -17.90 35.47
N GLU A 642 -9.85 -17.97 36.59
CA GLU A 642 -9.71 -16.94 37.66
C GLU A 642 -9.07 -15.60 37.20
N PHE A 643 -9.42 -14.47 37.84
CA PHE A 643 -9.29 -13.12 37.26
C PHE A 643 -8.24 -12.20 37.92
N ASP A 644 -7.29 -11.64 37.14
CA ASP A 644 -6.30 -10.63 37.55
C ASP A 644 -6.50 -9.30 36.78
N PRO A 645 -6.88 -8.18 37.43
CA PRO A 645 -7.18 -6.91 36.77
C PRO A 645 -5.95 -6.19 36.17
N THR A 646 -4.73 -6.62 36.48
CA THR A 646 -3.50 -6.01 35.93
C THR A 646 -3.02 -6.67 34.65
N THR A 647 -3.58 -7.82 34.30
CA THR A 647 -3.22 -8.58 33.09
C THR A 647 -4.43 -8.96 32.26
N HIS A 648 -5.57 -9.27 32.88
CA HIS A 648 -6.79 -9.69 32.20
C HIS A 648 -7.63 -8.48 31.75
N PRO A 649 -8.11 -8.49 30.50
CA PRO A 649 -9.07 -7.50 30.03
C PRO A 649 -10.37 -7.56 30.84
N HIS A 650 -10.93 -6.40 31.18
CA HIS A 650 -12.17 -6.31 31.95
C HIS A 650 -12.92 -5.01 31.68
N ARG A 651 -14.20 -4.97 32.05
CA ARG A 651 -15.05 -3.79 31.90
C ARG A 651 -15.24 -3.11 33.25
N ARG A 652 -15.14 -1.78 33.30
CA ARG A 652 -15.46 -0.94 34.47
C ARG A 652 -16.70 -0.12 34.15
N PHE A 653 -17.62 -0.02 35.11
CA PHE A 653 -18.85 0.73 34.95
C PHE A 653 -18.61 2.21 35.27
N ASN A 654 -19.11 3.09 34.41
CA ASN A 654 -19.20 4.54 34.59
C ASN A 654 -20.60 4.89 35.09
N PRO A 655 -20.79 5.18 36.39
CA PRO A 655 -22.10 5.54 36.92
C PRO A 655 -22.54 6.96 36.54
N LEU A 656 -21.63 7.80 36.01
CA LEU A 656 -21.93 9.18 35.62
C LEU A 656 -22.61 9.22 34.23
N THR A 657 -22.13 8.45 33.25
CA THR A 657 -22.75 8.36 31.91
C THR A 657 -23.62 7.11 31.70
N ASN A 658 -23.64 6.20 32.68
CA ASN A 658 -24.33 4.90 32.63
C ASN A 658 -23.82 3.99 31.49
N GLU A 659 -22.50 3.91 31.34
CA GLU A 659 -21.81 3.15 30.29
C GLU A 659 -20.73 2.23 30.87
N TYR A 660 -20.23 1.27 30.08
CA TYR A 660 -19.06 0.47 30.44
C TYR A 660 -17.84 0.91 29.65
N ILE A 661 -16.65 0.73 30.25
CA ILE A 661 -15.36 1.03 29.65
C ILE A 661 -14.47 -0.21 29.72
N LEU A 662 -13.91 -0.60 28.58
CA LEU A 662 -13.03 -1.75 28.45
C LEU A 662 -11.59 -1.38 28.83
N VAL A 663 -11.06 -2.00 29.88
CA VAL A 663 -9.67 -1.87 30.31
C VAL A 663 -8.87 -3.06 29.77
N SER A 664 -7.78 -2.80 29.04
CA SER A 664 -6.94 -3.83 28.38
C SER A 664 -5.45 -3.73 28.77
N PRO A 665 -5.09 -4.06 30.02
CA PRO A 665 -3.75 -3.80 30.57
C PRO A 665 -2.58 -4.47 29.82
N HIS A 666 -2.81 -5.68 29.28
CA HIS A 666 -1.78 -6.45 28.56
C HIS A 666 -1.23 -5.76 27.31
N ARG A 667 -2.00 -4.83 26.70
CA ARG A 667 -1.56 -4.06 25.52
C ARG A 667 -0.37 -3.15 25.79
N MET A 668 -0.11 -2.81 27.06
CA MET A 668 1.09 -2.09 27.45
C MET A 668 2.39 -2.87 27.16
N LYS A 669 2.36 -4.20 27.12
CA LYS A 669 3.52 -5.06 26.86
C LYS A 669 3.85 -5.20 25.36
N ARG A 670 3.03 -4.66 24.47
CA ARG A 670 3.27 -4.73 23.02
C ARG A 670 4.40 -3.76 22.64
N PRO A 671 5.42 -4.20 21.87
CA PRO A 671 6.40 -3.29 21.28
C PRO A 671 5.69 -2.29 20.36
N TRP A 672 5.83 -1.01 20.65
CA TRP A 672 5.23 0.06 19.86
C TRP A 672 6.24 0.56 18.82
N LEU A 673 5.85 0.51 17.54
CA LEU A 673 6.65 0.88 16.36
C LEU A 673 6.00 2.04 15.58
N GLY A 674 5.18 2.86 16.25
CA GLY A 674 4.48 3.99 15.65
C GLY A 674 5.37 5.22 15.48
N GLN A 675 4.87 6.22 14.78
CA GLN A 675 5.57 7.49 14.56
C GLN A 675 5.62 8.30 15.87
N THR A 676 6.81 8.73 16.25
CA THR A 676 7.03 9.71 17.33
C THR A 676 7.22 11.09 16.71
N GLU A 677 6.41 12.07 17.13
CA GLU A 677 6.65 13.47 16.77
C GLU A 677 7.65 14.12 17.75
N PRO A 678 8.62 14.94 17.32
CA PRO A 678 9.49 15.64 18.26
C PRO A 678 8.69 16.62 19.14
N PRO A 679 9.01 16.75 20.45
CA PRO A 679 8.34 17.71 21.31
C PRO A 679 8.55 19.14 20.81
N GLN A 680 7.47 19.90 20.61
CA GLN A 680 7.54 21.30 20.21
C GLN A 680 8.16 22.13 21.35
N THR A 681 9.37 22.63 21.12
CA THR A 681 10.09 23.58 21.97
C THR A 681 10.15 24.95 21.29
N ALA A 682 9.01 25.44 20.79
CA ALA A 682 8.93 26.77 20.22
C ALA A 682 8.83 27.80 21.36
N THR A 683 9.77 28.74 21.40
CA THR A 683 9.68 29.92 22.28
C THR A 683 8.74 30.94 21.63
N LEU A 684 7.61 31.20 22.27
CA LEU A 684 6.61 32.17 21.80
C LEU A 684 6.99 33.60 22.23
N PRO A 685 6.71 34.63 21.41
CA PRO A 685 6.93 36.02 21.80
C PRO A 685 5.89 36.47 22.84
N ALA A 686 6.24 37.42 23.70
CA ALA A 686 5.30 37.98 24.69
C ALA A 686 4.12 38.74 24.06
N TYR A 687 4.30 39.25 22.83
CA TYR A 687 3.29 39.91 22.02
C TYR A 687 3.50 39.55 20.55
N ASP A 688 2.42 39.23 19.85
CA ASP A 688 2.43 38.92 18.42
C ASP A 688 1.50 39.88 17.68
N ALA A 689 2.06 40.68 16.76
CA ALA A 689 1.32 41.64 15.95
C ALA A 689 0.37 40.97 14.92
N SER A 690 0.58 39.69 14.63
CA SER A 690 -0.27 38.90 13.72
C SER A 690 -1.39 38.16 14.45
N CYS A 691 -1.33 38.06 15.77
CA CYS A 691 -2.33 37.37 16.58
C CYS A 691 -3.57 38.25 16.79
N TYR A 692 -4.72 37.83 16.26
CA TYR A 692 -6.00 38.54 16.40
C TYR A 692 -6.58 38.54 17.83
N LEU A 693 -5.98 37.80 18.77
CA LEU A 693 -6.34 37.82 20.18
C LEU A 693 -5.53 38.85 20.98
N CYS A 694 -4.36 39.28 20.49
CA CYS A 694 -3.50 40.22 21.22
C CYS A 694 -4.14 41.61 21.39
N PRO A 695 -3.83 42.34 22.49
CA PRO A 695 -4.35 43.68 22.74
C PRO A 695 -4.00 44.65 21.59
N GLY A 696 -4.95 45.49 21.19
CA GLY A 696 -4.74 46.50 20.15
C GLY A 696 -4.65 45.98 18.71
N ASN A 697 -4.72 44.66 18.48
CA ASN A 697 -4.75 44.07 17.13
C ASN A 697 -6.17 44.02 16.55
N SER A 698 -6.25 43.93 15.24
CA SER A 698 -7.53 43.75 14.54
C SER A 698 -7.97 42.29 14.61
N ARG A 699 -9.25 42.10 14.94
CA ARG A 699 -9.98 40.83 14.92
C ARG A 699 -10.35 40.44 13.49
N THR A 700 -10.75 39.18 13.32
CA THR A 700 -11.11 38.66 12.00
C THR A 700 -12.41 39.26 11.47
N SER A 701 -13.30 39.70 12.37
CA SER A 701 -14.48 40.52 12.05
C SER A 701 -14.17 41.94 11.58
N GLY A 702 -12.91 42.39 11.67
CA GLY A 702 -12.49 43.75 11.34
C GLY A 702 -12.56 44.74 12.52
N GLU A 703 -13.13 44.33 13.65
CA GLU A 703 -13.10 45.13 14.88
C GLU A 703 -11.70 45.13 15.51
N ARG A 704 -11.33 46.19 16.23
CA ARG A 704 -10.02 46.30 16.88
C ARG A 704 -10.14 45.98 18.36
N ASN A 705 -9.30 45.06 18.86
CA ASN A 705 -9.26 44.74 20.29
C ASN A 705 -8.90 45.99 21.10
N PRO A 706 -9.58 46.24 22.24
CA PRO A 706 -9.13 47.24 23.18
C PRO A 706 -7.73 46.88 23.73
N ASP A 707 -6.99 47.89 24.21
CA ASP A 707 -5.71 47.67 24.89
C ASP A 707 -5.94 47.19 26.34
N TYR A 708 -6.45 45.96 26.48
CA TYR A 708 -6.78 45.34 27.76
C TYR A 708 -5.50 44.91 28.51
N LYS A 709 -5.51 45.03 29.85
CA LYS A 709 -4.34 44.76 30.72
C LYS A 709 -4.48 43.50 31.59
N ALA A 710 -5.64 42.85 31.57
CA ALA A 710 -5.97 41.64 32.32
C ALA A 710 -6.90 40.75 31.48
N THR A 711 -7.46 39.69 32.06
CA THR A 711 -8.49 38.84 31.44
C THR A 711 -9.55 39.67 30.71
N HIS A 712 -9.87 39.31 29.48
CA HIS A 712 -10.83 40.05 28.66
C HIS A 712 -11.66 39.10 27.82
N THR A 713 -12.92 39.47 27.59
CA THR A 713 -13.88 38.66 26.85
C THR A 713 -14.47 39.46 25.72
N PHE A 714 -14.63 38.81 24.57
CA PHE A 714 -15.33 39.37 23.42
C PHE A 714 -16.23 38.30 22.78
N GLU A 715 -17.25 38.73 22.05
CA GLU A 715 -18.14 37.83 21.33
C GLU A 715 -17.40 37.20 20.15
N ASN A 716 -17.53 35.88 20.00
CA ASN A 716 -16.76 35.09 19.05
C ASN A 716 -17.14 35.47 17.61
N ASP A 717 -16.14 35.90 16.83
CA ASP A 717 -16.29 36.25 15.42
C ASP A 717 -16.79 35.05 14.57
N PHE A 718 -16.54 33.82 15.03
CA PHE A 718 -16.92 32.56 14.38
C PHE A 718 -17.85 31.73 15.28
N ALA A 719 -18.95 32.34 15.72
CA ALA A 719 -19.90 31.68 16.60
C ALA A 719 -20.53 30.42 15.96
N ALA A 720 -20.45 29.28 16.65
CA ALA A 720 -21.07 28.02 16.24
C ALA A 720 -22.59 28.02 16.49
N ILE A 721 -23.07 28.88 17.38
CA ILE A 721 -24.47 29.04 17.76
C ILE A 721 -24.87 30.49 17.48
N LEU A 722 -26.02 30.66 16.83
CA LEU A 722 -26.54 31.97 16.46
C LEU A 722 -27.52 32.52 17.52
N PRO A 723 -27.60 33.85 17.69
CA PRO A 723 -28.58 34.48 18.55
C PRO A 723 -30.01 34.24 18.05
N GLY A 724 -30.95 34.09 19.00
CA GLY A 724 -32.34 33.66 18.73
C GLY A 724 -33.37 34.79 18.59
N PRO A 725 -34.66 34.43 18.37
CA PRO A 725 -35.18 33.06 18.27
C PRO A 725 -35.01 32.47 16.87
N ALA A 726 -34.54 31.22 16.80
CA ALA A 726 -34.43 30.47 15.56
C ALA A 726 -35.83 30.10 15.01
N PRO A 727 -36.01 30.05 13.67
CA PRO A 727 -37.29 29.69 13.05
C PRO A 727 -37.73 28.29 13.48
N LYS A 728 -39.06 28.08 13.58
CA LYS A 728 -39.62 26.76 13.90
C LYS A 728 -39.17 25.75 12.85
N ALA A 729 -38.63 24.62 13.33
CA ALA A 729 -38.26 23.52 12.47
C ALA A 729 -39.51 22.97 11.73
N PRO A 730 -39.37 22.56 10.46
CA PRO A 730 -40.46 21.95 9.72
C PRO A 730 -40.87 20.62 10.35
N GLY A 731 -42.16 20.29 10.28
CA GLY A 731 -42.65 18.96 10.67
C GLY A 731 -42.22 17.93 9.63
N PHE A 732 -41.56 16.87 10.06
CA PHE A 732 -41.19 15.75 9.18
C PHE A 732 -42.29 14.67 9.20
N SER A 733 -42.44 13.95 8.08
CA SER A 733 -43.45 12.91 7.90
C SER A 733 -43.24 11.70 8.83
N HIS A 734 -42.02 11.47 9.32
CA HIS A 734 -41.66 10.36 10.19
C HIS A 734 -41.13 10.84 11.55
N PRO A 735 -41.62 10.30 12.70
CA PRO A 735 -41.24 10.72 14.05
C PRO A 735 -39.76 10.44 14.45
N LEU A 736 -38.96 9.84 13.56
CA LEU A 736 -37.53 9.58 13.79
C LEU A 736 -36.65 10.76 13.36
N MET A 737 -37.15 11.62 12.46
CA MET A 737 -36.44 12.78 11.95
C MET A 737 -36.95 13.99 12.71
N THR A 738 -36.45 14.19 13.92
CA THR A 738 -36.76 15.36 14.75
C THR A 738 -35.65 16.38 14.59
N VAL A 739 -36.05 17.64 14.39
CA VAL A 739 -35.15 18.77 14.37
C VAL A 739 -35.64 19.75 15.42
N GLU A 740 -34.75 20.12 16.33
CA GLU A 740 -35.01 21.08 17.39
C GLU A 740 -34.17 22.33 17.13
N PRO A 741 -34.79 23.52 17.04
CA PRO A 741 -34.03 24.75 16.87
C PRO A 741 -33.27 25.10 18.16
N VAL A 742 -31.96 25.31 18.03
CA VAL A 742 -31.09 25.75 19.13
C VAL A 742 -30.61 27.18 18.85
N HIS A 743 -30.63 28.02 19.87
CA HIS A 743 -30.12 29.40 19.79
C HIS A 743 -29.28 29.73 21.03
N GLY A 744 -28.50 30.81 20.95
CA GLY A 744 -27.57 31.16 22.01
C GLY A 744 -26.47 32.12 21.54
N ALA A 745 -25.32 32.09 22.21
CA ALA A 745 -24.17 32.92 21.88
C ALA A 745 -22.85 32.24 22.26
N CYS A 746 -21.78 32.58 21.54
CA CYS A 746 -20.43 32.08 21.80
C CYS A 746 -19.51 33.26 22.17
N ASP A 747 -18.83 33.16 23.30
CA ASP A 747 -17.86 34.15 23.80
C ASP A 747 -16.44 33.53 23.84
N VAL A 748 -15.42 34.34 23.55
CA VAL A 748 -14.01 33.96 23.71
C VAL A 748 -13.43 34.70 24.91
N VAL A 749 -12.87 33.95 25.85
CA VAL A 749 -12.28 34.48 27.09
C VAL A 749 -10.76 34.40 26.97
N ILE A 750 -10.10 35.54 26.91
CA ILE A 750 -8.64 35.62 26.89
C ILE A 750 -8.14 35.62 28.33
N PHE A 751 -7.26 34.68 28.70
CA PHE A 751 -6.82 34.54 30.08
C PHE A 751 -5.79 35.60 30.50
N HIS A 752 -4.95 36.06 29.56
CA HIS A 752 -3.90 37.04 29.86
C HIS A 752 -3.48 37.81 28.58
N PRO A 753 -3.06 39.09 28.65
CA PRO A 753 -2.58 39.85 27.48
C PRO A 753 -1.27 39.33 26.88
N ARG A 754 -0.47 38.60 27.65
CA ARG A 754 0.78 38.00 27.16
C ARG A 754 0.51 36.74 26.35
N HIS A 755 1.09 36.71 25.16
CA HIS A 755 0.93 35.62 24.19
C HIS A 755 1.74 34.36 24.53
N ASP A 756 2.82 34.49 25.31
CA ASP A 756 3.76 33.41 25.62
C ASP A 756 3.43 32.60 26.89
N LEU A 757 2.33 32.94 27.57
CA LEU A 757 1.90 32.27 28.80
C LEU A 757 0.84 31.20 28.52
N ALA A 758 0.78 30.22 29.41
CA ALA A 758 -0.28 29.22 29.48
C ALA A 758 -0.76 29.10 30.92
N MET A 759 -1.92 28.48 31.16
CA MET A 759 -2.51 28.36 32.50
C MET A 759 -1.53 27.80 33.56
N ALA A 760 -0.64 26.87 33.16
CA ALA A 760 0.40 26.30 34.02
C ALA A 760 1.44 27.32 34.55
N ARG A 761 1.63 28.43 33.83
CA ARG A 761 2.61 29.50 34.11
C ARG A 761 1.97 30.82 34.55
N LEU A 762 0.64 30.88 34.65
CA LEU A 762 -0.05 32.03 35.22
C LEU A 762 0.13 32.06 36.73
N ALA A 763 0.16 33.27 37.30
CA ALA A 763 0.08 33.44 38.73
C ALA A 763 -1.32 33.04 39.22
N VAL A 764 -1.43 32.59 40.47
CA VAL A 764 -2.71 32.14 41.05
C VAL A 764 -3.73 33.28 41.04
N GLU A 765 -3.27 34.53 41.22
CA GLU A 765 -4.10 35.73 41.16
C GLU A 765 -4.69 35.95 39.75
N ASP A 766 -3.93 35.66 38.69
CA ASP A 766 -4.40 35.79 37.32
C ASP A 766 -5.40 34.69 36.95
N ILE A 767 -5.19 33.46 37.44
CA ILE A 767 -6.18 32.38 37.31
C ILE A 767 -7.46 32.74 38.07
N GLY A 768 -7.34 33.38 39.24
CA GLY A 768 -8.49 33.92 39.98
C GLY A 768 -9.33 34.88 39.15
N ARG A 769 -8.70 35.80 38.40
CA ARG A 769 -9.41 36.71 37.48
C ARG A 769 -10.11 35.98 36.33
N VAL A 770 -9.55 34.87 35.84
CA VAL A 770 -10.21 34.02 34.84
C VAL A 770 -11.47 33.38 35.43
N ILE A 771 -11.40 32.90 36.66
CA ILE A 771 -12.55 32.31 37.37
C ILE A 771 -13.64 33.36 37.60
N ASP A 772 -13.28 34.58 38.02
CA ASP A 772 -14.24 35.67 38.19
C ASP A 772 -14.92 36.03 36.86
N GLU A 773 -14.18 36.00 35.75
CA GLU A 773 -14.73 36.24 34.42
C GLU A 773 -15.67 35.10 33.96
N TRP A 774 -15.34 33.85 34.27
CA TRP A 774 -16.24 32.70 34.06
C TRP A 774 -17.56 32.85 34.84
N ILE A 775 -17.48 33.27 36.11
CA ILE A 775 -18.68 33.54 36.93
C ILE A 775 -19.49 34.69 36.33
N ARG A 776 -18.83 35.78 35.94
CA ARG A 776 -19.48 36.95 35.33
C ARG A 776 -20.23 36.58 34.05
N ILE A 777 -19.63 35.79 33.16
CA ILE A 777 -20.27 35.35 31.91
C ILE A 777 -21.41 34.38 32.21
N TYR A 778 -21.23 33.45 33.15
CA TYR A 778 -22.27 32.52 33.56
C TYR A 778 -23.53 33.26 34.05
N GLU A 779 -23.36 34.25 34.92
CA GLU A 779 -24.47 35.08 35.42
C GLU A 779 -25.07 35.96 34.32
N GLN A 780 -24.22 36.62 33.53
CA GLN A 780 -24.68 37.52 32.47
C GLN A 780 -25.48 36.77 31.41
N ARG A 781 -24.93 35.69 30.84
CA ARG A 781 -25.59 34.88 29.80
C ARG A 781 -26.75 34.08 30.37
N GLY A 782 -26.64 33.58 31.59
CA GLY A 782 -27.74 32.89 32.28
C GLY A 782 -28.95 33.80 32.56
N SER A 783 -28.76 35.11 32.73
CA SER A 783 -29.89 36.03 32.90
C SER A 783 -30.69 36.32 31.61
N GLN A 784 -30.20 35.88 30.44
CA GLN A 784 -30.81 36.14 29.13
C GLN A 784 -32.02 35.22 28.89
N ASP A 785 -33.08 35.77 28.31
CA ASP A 785 -34.29 34.99 28.00
C ASP A 785 -34.01 33.93 26.94
N GLY A 786 -34.41 32.68 27.22
CA GLY A 786 -34.25 31.56 26.31
C GLY A 786 -32.94 30.77 26.45
N ILE A 787 -32.04 31.14 27.38
CA ILE A 787 -30.83 30.37 27.68
C ILE A 787 -31.10 29.40 28.83
N GLU A 788 -30.81 28.11 28.61
CA GLU A 788 -30.97 27.04 29.61
C GLU A 788 -29.63 26.53 30.15
N TYR A 789 -28.54 26.65 29.38
CA TYR A 789 -27.24 26.14 29.77
C TYR A 789 -26.08 27.02 29.29
N VAL A 790 -25.01 27.07 30.07
CA VAL A 790 -23.78 27.79 29.72
C VAL A 790 -22.60 26.83 29.90
N GLN A 791 -21.99 26.43 28.79
CA GLN A 791 -20.85 25.51 28.75
C GLN A 791 -19.54 26.31 28.67
N ILE A 792 -18.69 26.16 29.68
CA ILE A 792 -17.34 26.75 29.73
C ILE A 792 -16.33 25.66 29.41
N PHE A 793 -15.40 25.93 28.48
CA PHE A 793 -14.37 24.95 28.10
C PHE A 793 -13.10 25.62 27.55
N GLU A 794 -11.98 24.91 27.60
CA GLU A 794 -10.69 25.30 27.00
C GLU A 794 -10.13 24.12 26.20
N ASN A 795 -9.60 24.40 25.01
CA ASN A 795 -8.79 23.46 24.24
C ASN A 795 -7.35 23.99 24.20
N LYS A 796 -6.44 23.35 24.93
CA LYS A 796 -5.03 23.74 24.99
C LYS A 796 -4.18 22.91 24.03
N GLY A 797 -3.37 23.60 23.23
CA GLY A 797 -2.40 23.02 22.31
C GLY A 797 -2.98 22.72 20.93
N SER A 798 -2.14 22.84 19.90
CA SER A 798 -2.51 22.60 18.49
C SER A 798 -3.13 21.22 18.26
N MET A 799 -2.70 20.23 19.06
CA MET A 799 -3.21 18.87 19.05
C MET A 799 -4.71 18.75 19.39
N MET A 800 -5.25 19.68 20.18
CA MET A 800 -6.68 19.72 20.54
C MET A 800 -7.49 20.67 19.63
N GLY A 801 -6.95 21.01 18.45
CA GLY A 801 -7.60 21.91 17.50
C GLY A 801 -7.48 23.39 17.85
N CYS A 802 -6.59 23.76 18.79
CA CYS A 802 -6.32 25.15 19.14
C CYS A 802 -5.48 25.81 18.04
N SER A 803 -6.10 26.68 17.23
CA SER A 803 -5.47 27.35 16.09
C SER A 803 -4.59 28.54 16.46
N ASN A 804 -4.67 29.04 17.70
CA ASN A 804 -3.90 30.19 18.17
C ASN A 804 -3.26 29.87 19.53
N PRO A 805 -1.93 30.02 19.68
CA PRO A 805 -1.24 29.66 20.92
C PRO A 805 -1.46 30.65 22.09
N HIS A 806 -2.12 31.80 21.85
CA HIS A 806 -2.46 32.76 22.91
C HIS A 806 -3.40 32.10 23.94
N PRO A 807 -3.18 32.25 25.26
CA PRO A 807 -3.98 31.58 26.28
C PRO A 807 -5.44 32.08 26.31
N HIS A 808 -6.39 31.21 25.94
CA HIS A 808 -7.82 31.53 25.86
C HIS A 808 -8.71 30.30 26.09
N GLY A 809 -9.96 30.55 26.46
CA GLY A 809 -11.05 29.58 26.53
C GLY A 809 -12.29 30.08 25.79
N GLN A 810 -13.34 29.27 25.76
CA GLN A 810 -14.61 29.60 25.14
C GLN A 810 -15.78 29.33 26.09
N VAL A 811 -16.83 30.13 25.93
CA VAL A 811 -18.09 29.98 26.66
C VAL A 811 -19.23 29.96 25.66
N TRP A 812 -20.00 28.88 25.65
CA TRP A 812 -21.17 28.72 24.78
C TRP A 812 -22.45 28.73 25.62
N SER A 813 -23.31 29.71 25.37
CA SER A 813 -24.65 29.78 25.93
C SER A 813 -25.65 29.14 24.97
N LEU A 814 -26.56 28.33 25.49
CA LEU A 814 -27.42 27.44 24.72
C LEU A 814 -28.84 27.48 25.26
N SER A 815 -29.81 27.44 24.35
CA SER A 815 -31.24 27.32 24.67
C SER A 815 -31.69 25.93 25.10
N VAL A 816 -30.76 24.98 25.18
CA VAL A 816 -31.01 23.58 25.58
C VAL A 816 -29.84 23.09 26.42
N VAL A 817 -30.08 22.11 27.29
CA VAL A 817 -29.01 21.41 28.00
C VAL A 817 -28.29 20.42 27.05
N PRO A 818 -26.97 20.51 26.86
CA PRO A 818 -26.23 19.62 25.95
C PRO A 818 -26.29 18.15 26.39
N THR A 819 -26.12 17.24 25.43
CA THR A 819 -26.32 15.79 25.63
C THR A 819 -25.49 15.19 26.76
N ILE A 820 -24.20 15.54 26.88
CA ILE A 820 -23.32 14.97 27.92
C ILE A 820 -23.77 15.46 29.31
N PRO A 821 -23.81 16.77 29.62
CA PRO A 821 -24.39 17.28 30.86
C PRO A 821 -25.80 16.74 31.16
N ALA A 822 -26.68 16.62 30.16
CA ALA A 822 -28.03 16.08 30.35
C ALA A 822 -28.02 14.63 30.84
N ARG A 823 -27.15 13.78 30.28
CA ARG A 823 -26.99 12.38 30.71
C ARG A 823 -26.42 12.29 32.12
N GLU A 824 -25.43 13.11 32.45
CA GLU A 824 -24.85 13.14 33.80
C GLU A 824 -25.87 13.60 34.84
N LEU A 825 -26.61 14.67 34.57
CA LEU A 825 -27.68 15.16 35.45
C LEU A 825 -28.75 14.10 35.67
N GLN A 826 -29.10 13.32 34.64
CA GLN A 826 -30.02 12.20 34.77
C GLN A 826 -29.47 11.11 35.70
N SER A 827 -28.19 10.75 35.57
CA SER A 827 -27.54 9.77 36.45
C SER A 827 -27.42 10.27 37.90
N LEU A 828 -27.05 11.53 38.11
CA LEU A 828 -27.00 12.18 39.42
C LEU A 828 -28.37 12.17 40.10
N LYS A 829 -29.42 12.52 39.34
CA LYS A 829 -30.82 12.46 39.79
C LYS A 829 -31.23 11.05 40.15
N ASN A 830 -30.93 10.06 39.30
CA ASN A 830 -31.26 8.67 39.57
C ASN A 830 -30.61 8.21 40.87
N TYR A 831 -29.31 8.47 41.05
CA TYR A 831 -28.58 8.09 42.25
C TYR A 831 -29.15 8.71 43.53
N ALA A 832 -29.42 10.02 43.50
CA ALA A 832 -29.99 10.74 44.64
C ALA A 832 -31.39 10.27 45.04
N LEU A 833 -32.13 9.64 44.13
CA LEU A 833 -33.48 9.12 44.37
C LEU A 833 -33.51 7.62 44.72
N THR A 834 -32.57 6.82 44.20
CA THR A 834 -32.58 5.35 44.36
C THR A 834 -31.74 4.86 45.52
N THR A 835 -30.70 5.60 45.90
CA THR A 835 -29.69 5.14 46.85
C THR A 835 -29.87 5.83 48.20
N THR A 836 -29.79 5.06 49.28
CA THR A 836 -29.73 5.55 50.66
C THR A 836 -28.49 5.00 51.33
N THR A 837 -27.38 5.73 51.22
CA THR A 837 -26.05 5.38 51.75
C THR A 837 -25.79 6.15 53.04
N ALA A 838 -25.33 5.46 54.08
CA ALA A 838 -24.88 6.07 55.34
C ALA A 838 -23.40 6.50 55.20
N SER A 839 -23.14 7.48 54.33
CA SER A 839 -21.80 8.05 54.10
C SER A 839 -21.64 9.39 54.84
N GLU A 840 -20.43 9.72 55.28
CA GLU A 840 -20.07 11.03 55.84
C GLU A 840 -19.87 12.11 54.76
N ALA A 841 -20.08 11.76 53.48
CA ALA A 841 -20.00 12.68 52.36
C ALA A 841 -20.99 13.85 52.45
N PRO A 842 -20.61 15.05 51.97
CA PRO A 842 -21.54 16.16 51.84
C PRO A 842 -22.78 15.77 51.03
N GLN A 843 -23.95 16.12 51.56
CA GLN A 843 -25.23 15.83 50.94
C GLN A 843 -25.73 17.04 50.15
N GLY A 844 -26.53 16.76 49.13
CA GLY A 844 -27.21 17.80 48.34
C GLY A 844 -28.45 18.34 49.04
N ALA A 845 -29.26 19.08 48.27
CA ALA A 845 -30.53 19.61 48.75
C ALA A 845 -31.41 18.52 49.40
N ASN A 846 -32.09 18.87 50.50
CA ASN A 846 -32.95 17.97 51.29
C ASN A 846 -32.24 16.75 51.92
N GLY A 847 -30.91 16.81 52.12
CA GLY A 847 -30.15 15.71 52.72
C GLY A 847 -30.01 14.50 51.80
N ARG A 848 -30.19 14.69 50.49
CA ARG A 848 -30.06 13.61 49.50
C ARG A 848 -28.60 13.27 49.23
N PRO A 849 -28.25 12.00 49.00
CA PRO A 849 -26.89 11.62 48.65
C PRO A 849 -26.50 12.18 47.28
N CYS A 850 -25.24 12.62 47.17
CA CYS A 850 -24.66 13.11 45.92
C CYS A 850 -23.59 12.13 45.43
N LEU A 851 -23.79 11.56 44.23
CA LEU A 851 -22.90 10.57 43.62
C LEU A 851 -21.43 11.04 43.59
N LEU A 852 -21.18 12.27 43.13
CA LEU A 852 -19.82 12.81 43.00
C LEU A 852 -19.18 13.14 44.35
N CYS A 853 -19.96 13.61 45.34
CA CYS A 853 -19.46 13.83 46.70
C CYS A 853 -19.08 12.52 47.38
N GLU A 854 -19.92 11.48 47.23
CA GLU A 854 -19.61 10.14 47.74
C GLU A 854 -18.40 9.53 47.06
N TYR A 855 -18.31 9.67 45.73
CA TYR A 855 -17.17 9.21 44.97
C TYR A 855 -15.87 9.90 45.43
N ALA A 856 -15.87 11.23 45.55
CA ALA A 856 -14.73 11.99 46.03
C ALA A 856 -14.34 11.59 47.46
N HIS A 857 -15.31 11.42 48.37
CA HIS A 857 -15.02 10.99 49.73
C HIS A 857 -14.45 9.56 49.78
N ALA A 858 -14.98 8.63 48.97
CA ALA A 858 -14.46 7.27 48.88
C ALA A 858 -12.99 7.25 48.42
N GLU A 859 -12.64 8.06 47.40
CA GLU A 859 -11.27 8.16 46.90
C GLU A 859 -10.31 8.82 47.91
N VAL A 860 -10.77 9.84 48.65
CA VAL A 860 -9.95 10.53 49.67
C VAL A 860 -9.75 9.69 50.94
N SER A 861 -10.68 8.78 51.24
CA SER A 861 -10.58 7.87 52.40
C SER A 861 -9.59 6.72 52.21
N GLU A 862 -9.13 6.46 50.98
CA GLU A 862 -8.11 5.43 50.74
C GLU A 862 -6.72 5.84 51.30
N PRO A 863 -5.86 4.87 51.69
CA PRO A 863 -4.51 5.16 52.18
C PRO A 863 -3.67 5.95 51.18
N ALA A 864 -2.94 6.95 51.69
CA ALA A 864 -2.05 7.78 50.88
C ALA A 864 -1.02 6.90 50.13
N GLY A 865 -1.09 6.93 48.79
CA GLY A 865 -0.17 6.23 47.89
C GLY A 865 -0.79 5.11 47.04
N SER A 866 -1.90 4.49 47.45
CA SER A 866 -2.56 3.40 46.68
C SER A 866 -3.78 3.82 45.86
N GLY A 867 -4.33 5.01 46.09
CA GLY A 867 -5.57 5.47 45.46
C GLY A 867 -5.39 6.19 44.11
N ARG A 868 -6.49 6.69 43.55
CA ARG A 868 -6.52 7.44 42.26
C ARG A 868 -6.43 8.96 42.43
N VAL A 869 -6.29 9.46 43.65
CA VAL A 869 -6.13 10.90 43.94
C VAL A 869 -4.77 11.42 43.48
N VAL A 870 -4.76 12.44 42.62
CA VAL A 870 -3.53 13.06 42.09
C VAL A 870 -3.05 14.19 43.00
N VAL A 871 -3.93 15.11 43.36
CA VAL A 871 -3.64 16.25 44.24
C VAL A 871 -4.93 16.70 44.91
N SER A 872 -4.84 17.17 46.15
CA SER A 872 -5.95 17.79 46.87
C SER A 872 -5.47 19.02 47.64
N ASN A 873 -6.38 19.95 47.89
CA ASN A 873 -6.20 21.04 48.84
C ASN A 873 -7.39 21.08 49.81
N GLU A 874 -7.58 22.19 50.53
CA GLU A 874 -8.61 22.28 51.57
C GLU A 874 -10.03 22.01 51.05
N HIS A 875 -10.34 22.45 49.82
CA HIS A 875 -11.70 22.43 49.26
C HIS A 875 -11.86 21.48 48.06
N TRP A 876 -10.79 21.27 47.29
CA TRP A 876 -10.83 20.58 46.00
C TRP A 876 -9.95 19.32 45.97
N VAL A 877 -10.37 18.35 45.16
CA VAL A 877 -9.63 17.12 44.90
C VAL A 877 -9.62 16.82 43.39
N ALA A 878 -8.45 16.46 42.88
CA ALA A 878 -8.24 15.99 41.52
C ALA A 878 -7.97 14.48 41.54
N VAL A 879 -8.79 13.69 40.86
CA VAL A 879 -8.68 12.22 40.80
C VAL A 879 -8.65 11.74 39.36
N VAL A 880 -7.97 10.63 39.08
CA VAL A 880 -8.18 9.90 37.82
C VAL A 880 -9.41 9.01 38.02
N PRO A 881 -10.54 9.23 37.30
CA PRO A 881 -11.75 8.50 37.61
C PRO A 881 -11.61 6.99 37.42
N TRP A 882 -12.34 6.20 38.21
CA TRP A 882 -12.40 4.72 38.10
C TRP A 882 -12.75 4.27 36.68
N TRP A 883 -13.56 5.08 36.02
CA TRP A 883 -14.05 4.96 34.65
C TRP A 883 -13.37 5.96 33.69
N ALA A 884 -12.13 6.33 33.93
CA ALA A 884 -11.43 7.23 33.01
C ALA A 884 -11.35 6.58 31.61
N THR A 885 -11.66 7.31 30.55
CA THR A 885 -11.51 6.87 29.15
C THR A 885 -10.15 7.27 28.59
N TRP A 886 -9.68 8.47 28.90
CA TRP A 886 -8.40 8.99 28.46
C TRP A 886 -7.25 8.56 29.39
N PRO A 887 -6.00 8.41 28.88
CA PRO A 887 -4.90 7.84 29.65
C PRO A 887 -4.61 8.56 30.96
N PHE A 888 -4.60 9.90 30.93
CA PHE A 888 -4.34 10.79 32.08
C PHE A 888 -5.54 11.71 32.38
N GLU A 889 -6.76 11.20 32.17
CA GLU A 889 -7.99 11.91 32.49
C GLU A 889 -8.03 12.33 33.96
N ILE A 890 -8.43 13.57 34.24
CA ILE A 890 -8.62 14.06 35.61
C ILE A 890 -10.06 14.56 35.75
N LEU A 891 -10.70 14.10 36.81
CA LEU A 891 -11.95 14.64 37.33
C LEU A 891 -11.62 15.51 38.55
N LEU A 892 -11.92 16.80 38.48
CA LEU A 892 -11.70 17.77 39.54
C LEU A 892 -13.04 18.12 40.21
N LEU A 893 -13.10 17.93 41.53
CA LEU A 893 -14.33 18.00 42.32
C LEU A 893 -14.12 18.84 43.59
N PRO A 894 -15.08 19.69 43.98
CA PRO A 894 -15.19 20.12 45.37
C PRO A 894 -15.73 18.94 46.19
N TYR A 895 -15.10 18.64 47.33
CA TYR A 895 -15.40 17.43 48.10
C TYR A 895 -15.76 17.69 49.57
N ARG A 896 -15.55 18.92 50.07
CA ARG A 896 -15.93 19.34 51.44
C ARG A 896 -17.36 19.84 51.54
N ARG A 897 -17.88 20.41 50.46
CA ARG A 897 -19.22 21.00 50.37
C ARG A 897 -19.83 20.60 49.02
N HIS A 898 -21.12 20.32 49.03
CA HIS A 898 -21.88 20.18 47.79
C HIS A 898 -22.09 21.58 47.18
N ILE A 899 -21.65 21.76 45.93
CA ILE A 899 -21.67 23.04 45.22
C ILE A 899 -22.29 22.77 43.86
N GLU A 900 -23.37 23.46 43.51
CA GLU A 900 -24.14 23.14 42.30
C GLU A 900 -23.57 23.82 41.03
N SER A 901 -22.97 25.00 41.20
CA SER A 901 -22.49 25.85 40.11
C SER A 901 -21.36 26.79 40.54
N ILE A 902 -20.58 27.25 39.57
CA ILE A 902 -19.39 28.07 39.80
C ILE A 902 -19.67 29.41 40.50
N ASN A 903 -20.88 29.97 40.36
CA ASN A 903 -21.29 31.21 41.04
C ASN A 903 -21.59 31.03 42.54
N GLN A 904 -21.64 29.80 43.06
CA GLN A 904 -21.83 29.51 44.48
C GLN A 904 -20.51 29.36 45.26
N LEU A 905 -19.37 29.54 44.59
CA LEU A 905 -18.05 29.49 45.21
C LEU A 905 -17.82 30.72 46.09
N ASP A 906 -17.39 30.49 47.33
CA ASP A 906 -16.90 31.58 48.18
C ASP A 906 -15.47 32.02 47.78
N GLU A 907 -15.01 33.16 48.31
CA GLU A 907 -13.69 33.70 47.96
C GLU A 907 -12.52 32.75 48.34
N LYS A 908 -12.66 31.95 49.40
CA LYS A 908 -11.62 30.98 49.78
C LYS A 908 -11.60 29.79 48.83
N GLU A 909 -12.77 29.29 48.46
CA GLU A 909 -12.98 28.21 47.50
C GLU A 909 -12.52 28.61 46.10
N LYS A 910 -12.69 29.88 45.68
CA LYS A 910 -12.14 30.43 44.44
C LYS A 910 -10.62 30.45 44.43
N VAL A 911 -9.99 30.93 45.50
CA VAL A 911 -8.51 30.93 45.61
C VAL A 911 -7.97 29.51 45.63
N ALA A 912 -8.62 28.60 46.36
CA ALA A 912 -8.28 27.18 46.35
C ALA A 912 -8.50 26.54 44.97
N PHE A 913 -9.51 26.98 44.22
CA PHE A 913 -9.77 26.52 42.86
C PHE A 913 -8.66 26.96 41.89
N ALA A 914 -8.22 28.22 41.98
CA ALA A 914 -7.10 28.74 41.21
C ALA A 914 -5.79 28.00 41.50
N ASP A 915 -5.52 27.72 42.78
CA ASP A 915 -4.36 26.95 43.23
C ASP A 915 -4.36 25.52 42.66
N ILE A 916 -5.47 24.78 42.75
CA ILE A 916 -5.50 23.39 42.27
C ILE A 916 -5.43 23.32 40.74
N LEU A 917 -6.04 24.26 40.00
CA LEU A 917 -5.88 24.37 38.55
C LEU A 917 -4.42 24.59 38.14
N SER A 918 -3.72 25.48 38.87
CA SER A 918 -2.28 25.70 38.66
C SER A 918 -1.47 24.42 38.87
N ARG A 919 -1.75 23.67 39.95
CA ARG A 919 -1.05 22.41 40.25
C ARG A 919 -1.31 21.32 39.23
N ILE A 920 -2.55 21.15 38.78
CA ILE A 920 -2.92 20.15 37.76
C ILE A 920 -2.21 20.46 36.44
N THR A 921 -2.31 21.69 35.96
CA THR A 921 -1.73 22.10 34.67
C THR A 921 -0.20 22.05 34.68
N ARG A 922 0.45 22.36 35.80
CA ARG A 922 1.90 22.15 35.98
C ARG A 922 2.30 20.68 35.98
N ARG A 923 1.54 19.81 36.65
CA ARG A 923 1.81 18.37 36.65
C ARG A 923 1.69 17.78 35.23
N TYR A 924 0.70 18.24 34.45
CA TYR A 924 0.59 17.88 33.04
C TYR A 924 1.83 18.32 32.23
N ASP A 925 2.23 19.59 32.32
CA ASP A 925 3.40 20.10 31.59
C ASP A 925 4.71 19.40 32.04
N ASN A 926 4.82 19.06 33.32
CA ASN A 926 5.97 18.36 33.89
C ASN A 926 6.03 16.86 33.55
N LEU A 927 4.90 16.20 33.28
CA LEU A 927 4.83 14.76 33.01
C LEU A 927 5.73 14.36 31.82
N PHE A 928 5.78 15.21 30.79
CA PHE A 928 6.67 15.01 29.63
C PHE A 928 7.61 16.19 29.36
N SER A 929 7.72 17.15 30.27
CA SER A 929 8.54 18.37 30.12
C SER A 929 8.24 19.11 28.80
N CYS A 930 6.96 19.32 28.52
CA CYS A 930 6.48 20.02 27.32
C CYS A 930 5.21 20.80 27.63
N SER A 931 4.76 21.66 26.71
CA SER A 931 3.40 22.23 26.82
C SER A 931 2.38 21.12 26.54
N PHE A 932 1.79 20.59 27.60
CA PHE A 932 0.90 19.43 27.54
C PHE A 932 -0.48 19.84 27.01
N ALA A 933 -0.97 19.09 26.03
CA ALA A 933 -2.25 19.35 25.39
C ALA A 933 -3.40 18.66 26.15
N TYR A 934 -4.50 19.38 26.35
CA TYR A 934 -5.71 18.86 26.99
C TYR A 934 -6.95 19.63 26.51
N SER A 935 -8.11 18.98 26.56
CA SER A 935 -9.39 19.68 26.60
C SER A 935 -9.91 19.67 28.02
N MET A 936 -10.44 20.80 28.48
CA MET A 936 -11.14 20.88 29.75
C MET A 936 -12.52 21.47 29.60
N GLY A 937 -13.48 21.00 30.40
CA GLY A 937 -14.85 21.49 30.42
C GLY A 937 -15.40 21.52 31.84
N ILE A 938 -16.23 22.54 32.14
CA ILE A 938 -16.93 22.67 33.42
C ILE A 938 -18.35 22.18 33.26
N HIS A 939 -18.75 21.22 34.09
CA HIS A 939 -20.11 20.71 34.17
C HIS A 939 -20.75 21.19 35.48
N GLN A 940 -21.87 21.87 35.33
CA GLN A 940 -22.57 22.52 36.43
C GLN A 940 -24.08 22.55 36.19
N ARG A 941 -24.81 23.06 37.18
CA ARG A 941 -26.26 23.24 37.14
C ARG A 941 -26.74 24.04 35.91
N PRO A 942 -27.85 23.61 35.26
CA PRO A 942 -28.59 24.44 34.31
C PRO A 942 -29.07 25.77 34.88
N VAL A 943 -29.25 26.77 34.03
CA VAL A 943 -29.66 28.11 34.45
C VAL A 943 -31.10 28.08 34.99
N PRO A 944 -31.39 28.66 36.17
CA PRO A 944 -32.75 28.71 36.72
C PRO A 944 -33.73 29.46 35.83
N ALA A 945 -34.98 29.00 35.76
CA ALA A 945 -36.04 29.75 35.08
C ALA A 945 -36.38 31.04 35.86
N LYS A 946 -36.66 32.13 35.14
CA LYS A 946 -36.97 33.43 35.77
C LYS A 946 -38.21 33.32 36.67
N GLY A 947 -38.02 33.55 37.98
CA GLY A 947 -39.09 33.60 38.98
C GLY A 947 -39.31 32.34 39.83
N SER A 948 -38.49 31.29 39.67
CA SER A 948 -38.61 30.00 40.38
C SER A 948 -37.41 29.64 41.28
N GLU A 949 -36.69 30.63 41.82
CA GLU A 949 -35.45 30.39 42.60
C GLU A 949 -35.62 29.40 43.76
N SER A 950 -36.77 29.38 44.44
CA SER A 950 -37.00 28.51 45.60
C SER A 950 -37.44 27.09 45.25
N ALA A 951 -38.16 26.89 44.13
CA ALA A 951 -38.70 25.57 43.74
C ALA A 951 -37.69 24.76 42.90
N ASP A 952 -36.83 25.43 42.13
CA ASP A 952 -35.80 24.77 41.33
C ASP A 952 -34.63 24.24 42.17
N HIS A 953 -34.36 24.86 43.33
CA HIS A 953 -33.31 24.37 44.25
C HIS A 953 -33.65 23.02 44.88
N GLU A 954 -34.93 22.73 45.18
CA GLU A 954 -35.33 21.46 45.82
C GLU A 954 -35.25 20.23 44.88
N ASN A 955 -35.21 20.48 43.56
CA ASN A 955 -35.18 19.46 42.51
C ASN A 955 -33.90 19.50 41.67
N ASN A 956 -32.88 20.24 42.10
CA ASN A 956 -31.57 20.21 41.46
C ASN A 956 -30.68 19.12 42.06
N PHE A 957 -30.00 18.38 41.19
CA PHE A 957 -29.09 17.28 41.53
C PHE A 957 -27.68 17.49 40.99
N ALA A 958 -27.42 18.65 40.37
CA ALA A 958 -26.13 18.98 39.79
C ALA A 958 -25.07 19.16 40.87
N HIS A 959 -23.84 18.74 40.58
CA HIS A 959 -22.65 19.05 41.38
C HIS A 959 -21.57 19.57 40.44
N LEU A 960 -20.95 20.67 40.81
CA LEU A 960 -19.88 21.32 40.05
C LEU A 960 -18.70 20.36 39.91
N HIS A 961 -18.29 20.10 38.68
CA HIS A 961 -17.12 19.28 38.40
C HIS A 961 -16.48 19.66 37.08
N LEU A 962 -15.18 19.36 36.96
CA LEU A 962 -14.40 19.64 35.77
C LEU A 962 -13.76 18.37 35.23
N HIS A 963 -13.86 18.20 33.92
CA HIS A 963 -13.20 17.13 33.18
C HIS A 963 -11.95 17.67 32.51
N PHE A 964 -10.83 16.95 32.62
CA PHE A 964 -9.62 17.15 31.83
C PHE A 964 -9.39 15.90 31.00
N GLU A 965 -9.38 16.05 29.68
CA GLU A 965 -9.29 14.96 28.71
C GLU A 965 -8.03 15.12 27.83
N PRO A 966 -6.90 14.54 28.25
CA PRO A 966 -5.66 14.63 27.49
C PRO A 966 -5.47 13.45 26.52
N PRO A 967 -5.09 13.70 25.25
CA PRO A 967 -4.93 12.65 24.25
C PRO A 967 -3.57 11.95 24.34
N LEU A 968 -2.69 12.18 25.31
CA LEU A 968 -1.32 11.64 25.28
C LEU A 968 -1.22 10.27 26.01
N LEU A 969 -0.55 9.28 25.39
CA LEU A 969 -0.49 7.89 25.86
C LEU A 969 0.70 7.56 26.76
N ARG A 970 1.93 7.68 26.24
CA ARG A 970 3.17 7.19 26.90
C ARG A 970 4.35 8.16 26.84
N SER A 971 4.26 9.18 26.00
CA SER A 971 5.27 10.22 25.81
C SER A 971 4.60 11.47 25.25
N ALA A 972 5.31 12.61 25.24
CA ALA A 972 4.87 13.86 24.59
C ALA A 972 4.50 13.72 23.10
N THR A 973 4.81 12.57 22.51
CA THR A 973 4.90 12.35 21.07
C THR A 973 3.86 11.34 20.56
N VAL A 974 3.18 10.63 21.46
CA VAL A 974 2.26 9.53 21.13
C VAL A 974 0.85 9.88 21.56
N LYS A 975 -0.03 10.02 20.57
CA LYS A 975 -1.43 10.42 20.71
C LYS A 975 -2.33 9.19 20.78
N LYS A 976 -3.34 9.25 21.65
CA LYS A 976 -4.50 8.39 21.68
C LYS A 976 -5.53 8.99 20.74
N PHE A 977 -6.00 8.19 19.82
CA PHE A 977 -7.21 8.48 19.05
C PHE A 977 -8.23 7.43 19.43
N LEU A 978 -9.45 7.85 19.77
CA LEU A 978 -10.56 6.92 19.87
C LEU A 978 -10.93 6.50 18.45
N VAL A 979 -10.63 5.25 18.07
CA VAL A 979 -10.85 4.76 16.69
C VAL A 979 -11.34 3.31 16.66
N GLY A 980 -12.01 2.94 15.56
CA GLY A 980 -12.44 1.56 15.33
C GLY A 980 -13.39 1.08 16.42
N TYR A 981 -12.92 0.16 17.27
CA TYR A 981 -13.72 -0.44 18.35
C TYR A 981 -14.22 0.61 19.37
N GLU A 982 -13.39 1.62 19.68
CA GLU A 982 -13.74 2.65 20.67
C GLU A 982 -14.85 3.59 20.18
N MET A 983 -14.96 3.80 18.86
CA MET A 983 -16.02 4.62 18.26
C MET A 983 -17.29 3.82 17.93
N MET A 984 -17.14 2.54 17.61
CA MET A 984 -18.21 1.72 17.05
C MET A 984 -18.83 0.73 18.05
N ALA A 985 -18.22 0.53 19.22
CA ALA A 985 -18.69 -0.43 20.20
C ALA A 985 -18.58 0.09 21.64
N GLU A 986 -17.38 0.14 22.22
CA GLU A 986 -17.17 0.52 23.62
C GLU A 986 -15.82 1.22 23.79
N SER A 987 -15.80 2.34 24.52
CA SER A 987 -14.58 3.03 24.90
C SER A 987 -13.58 2.08 25.57
N GLN A 988 -12.34 2.07 25.09
CA GLN A 988 -11.28 1.19 25.56
C GLN A 988 -10.12 2.01 26.14
N ARG A 989 -9.34 1.45 27.07
CA ARG A 989 -8.04 2.02 27.49
C ARG A 989 -7.00 0.95 27.78
N ASP A 990 -5.73 1.31 27.57
CA ASP A 990 -4.58 0.41 27.77
C ASP A 990 -3.92 0.55 29.15
N LEU A 991 -3.86 1.77 29.71
CA LEU A 991 -3.23 2.09 31.00
C LEU A 991 -4.28 2.03 32.12
N THR A 992 -4.03 1.41 33.28
CA THR A 992 -5.03 1.41 34.37
C THR A 992 -5.11 2.80 35.04
N PRO A 993 -6.30 3.26 35.51
CA PRO A 993 -6.46 4.53 36.22
C PRO A 993 -5.50 4.73 37.39
N GLU A 994 -5.23 3.66 38.15
CA GLU A 994 -4.34 3.68 39.31
C GLU A 994 -2.88 4.01 38.93
N LYS A 995 -2.39 3.45 37.82
CA LYS A 995 -1.03 3.72 37.31
C LYS A 995 -0.91 5.13 36.73
N ALA A 996 -1.97 5.63 36.09
CA ALA A 996 -1.98 7.00 35.58
C ALA A 996 -1.89 8.02 36.73
N ALA A 997 -2.66 7.80 37.80
CA ALA A 997 -2.63 8.65 38.99
C ALA A 997 -1.26 8.63 39.67
N GLU A 998 -0.62 7.46 39.76
CA GLU A 998 0.73 7.30 40.31
C GLU A 998 1.77 8.16 39.56
N GLN A 999 1.75 8.14 38.22
CA GLN A 999 2.69 8.91 37.40
C GLN A 999 2.49 10.43 37.56
N LEU A 1000 1.24 10.91 37.59
CA LEU A 1000 0.94 12.33 37.79
C LEU A 1000 1.31 12.83 39.19
N ARG A 1001 1.18 11.97 40.22
CA ARG A 1001 1.60 12.28 41.60
C ARG A 1001 3.11 12.48 41.71
N GLN A 1002 3.90 11.70 40.98
CA GLN A 1002 5.37 11.77 41.00
C GLN A 1002 5.94 13.04 40.35
N CYS A 1003 5.14 13.77 39.57
CA CYS A 1003 5.56 15.01 38.93
C CYS A 1003 5.72 16.16 39.95
N SER A 1004 6.71 17.03 39.75
CA SER A 1004 6.95 18.21 40.59
C SER A 1004 5.83 19.24 40.48
N GLU A 1005 5.66 20.08 41.52
CA GLU A 1005 4.75 21.23 41.52
C GLU A 1005 5.41 22.52 40.98
N VAL A 1006 6.72 22.49 40.77
CA VAL A 1006 7.50 23.57 40.13
C VAL A 1006 7.60 23.29 38.63
N HIS A 1007 7.29 24.27 37.79
CA HIS A 1007 7.27 24.10 36.33
C HIS A 1007 8.67 23.85 35.77
N TYR A 1008 8.83 22.92 34.81
CA TYR A 1008 10.13 22.49 34.29
C TYR A 1008 10.99 23.60 33.63
N LEU A 1009 10.36 24.69 33.19
CA LEU A 1009 11.07 25.89 32.68
C LEU A 1009 11.62 26.79 33.80
N GLU A 1010 11.15 26.65 35.04
CA GLU A 1010 11.60 27.45 36.20
C GLU A 1010 12.75 26.77 36.96
N THR A 1011 12.94 25.46 36.76
CA THR A 1011 14.01 24.66 37.37
C THR A 1011 15.40 24.86 36.73
N THR A 1012 15.53 25.54 35.58
CA THR A 1012 16.83 25.75 34.91
C THR A 1012 17.78 26.74 35.62
N ASN A 1013 17.39 27.29 36.77
CA ASN A 1013 18.24 28.19 37.58
C ASN A 1013 18.79 27.58 38.88
N ILE A 1014 18.70 26.26 39.08
CA ILE A 1014 19.36 25.59 40.22
C ILE A 1014 20.14 24.37 39.70
N GLN A 1015 21.45 24.61 39.51
CA GLN A 1015 22.60 23.70 39.34
C GLN A 1015 22.40 22.30 38.78
#